data_AF-A0A6N2MCG7-F1
#
_entry.id   AF-A0A6N2MCG7-F1
#
_cell.length_a   1.000
_cell.length_b   1.000
_cell.length_c   1.000
_cell.angle_alpha   90.00
_cell.angle_beta   90.00
_cell.angle_gamma   90.00
#
_symmetry.space_group_name_H-M   'P 1'
#
loop_
_entity.id
_entity.type
_entity.pdbx_description
1 polymer ?
#
loop_
_entity_poly.entity_id
_entity_poly.type
_entity_poly.pdbx_seq_one_letter_code
_entity_poly.pdbx_strand_id
1 'polypeptide(L)'
;MLGKIGYGTVSEALAFKLPFVFVRRDYFNEEPFLRNMLEYYQCGVEMIRRDLLTGHWKPYLEHAISLKPCYEGGINGGEVAAHILQETAIGKHYASDKFSGARRLRDAIVLGYQLQRVPGRDISIPEWYSSAENELNNSTGSPATQIIENGSLTSTCTGDFEILHGDLQGLPDTKSFLKSLAELDVYDPEKNTEKRQIRERKAAAGLFNWEEDIYVSRAPGRLDVMGGIADYSGSLVLQMPIKEACHVAVQKNHASKHRLWKHAQARQNAKGQGPTPVLQIVSYGSELSNRGPTFDMDLSDFMDGEMPLSYDKAKKYFAQDPSQKWAAYVAGTILVLMTELGVRFEDSISMLVHNDQKLKVNWGNCAKFLVIVFYLNYPYMEIQVSSAVPEGKGVSSSASVEVASMSAIAAAHGLSISPRDIALLCQKVENHIVGAPCGVMDQMTSACGEANKLLAMVCQPAEVIGLVEIPSHIRFWGIDSGIRHSVGGADYGSVRIGAFMGRKMIKSIASSTLSRSLPSANGLILDELEDDSVNLIKAEASLDYLCNLSPHRYEALYAKMLPESILGETFLEKYIDHSDAVTVIDEKRTYVVRAPAKHPIYENFRVKAFKALLTSTSSDEQLTALGELLYQCHYSYGACGLGSDGTDRLVRLVQEMQHGKPSSSEDGTLYGAKITGGGSGGTVCVIGRNCLRSSQQILEIQHRYKGGTGYLPFIFESLVRKIRISENSPAFVQNLANSLSLWLLY
;
A
#
# COMPACT_ATOMS: atom_id res chain seq x y z
N MET A 1 -19.55 -37.95 17.38
CA MET A 1 -18.17 -38.08 16.86
C MET A 1 -17.41 -36.79 17.17
N LEU A 2 -16.14 -36.84 17.63
CA LEU A 2 -15.29 -35.66 17.84
C LEU A 2 -14.10 -35.75 16.90
N GLY A 3 -13.82 -34.70 16.11
CA GLY A 3 -12.74 -34.79 15.15
C GLY A 3 -12.48 -33.53 14.34
N LYS A 4 -11.65 -33.70 13.30
CA LYS A 4 -11.30 -32.62 12.37
C LYS A 4 -12.33 -32.57 11.25
N ILE A 5 -12.80 -31.38 10.91
CA ILE A 5 -13.71 -31.20 9.79
C ILE A 5 -12.99 -31.49 8.46
N GLY A 6 -13.63 -32.28 7.59
CA GLY A 6 -13.08 -32.77 6.33
C GLY A 6 -14.13 -33.54 5.54
N TYR A 7 -13.96 -33.65 4.22
CA TYR A 7 -14.96 -34.24 3.30
C TYR A 7 -15.45 -35.63 3.72
N GLY A 8 -14.52 -36.56 3.94
CA GLY A 8 -14.86 -37.92 4.36
C GLY A 8 -15.60 -37.93 5.69
N THR A 9 -15.08 -37.23 6.69
CA THR A 9 -15.64 -37.18 8.05
C THR A 9 -17.02 -36.53 8.10
N VAL A 10 -17.22 -35.43 7.39
CA VAL A 10 -18.53 -34.74 7.31
C VAL A 10 -19.54 -35.62 6.59
N SER A 11 -19.14 -36.23 5.47
CA SER A 11 -20.07 -37.06 4.74
C SER A 11 -20.41 -38.36 5.45
N GLU A 12 -19.46 -38.96 6.17
CA GLU A 12 -19.74 -40.11 7.05
C GLU A 12 -20.67 -39.70 8.20
N ALA A 13 -20.44 -38.55 8.84
CA ALA A 13 -21.32 -38.04 9.89
C ALA A 13 -22.76 -37.83 9.38
N LEU A 14 -22.91 -37.28 8.18
CA LEU A 14 -24.22 -37.10 7.54
C LEU A 14 -24.86 -38.44 7.13
N ALA A 15 -24.11 -39.32 6.47
CA ALA A 15 -24.60 -40.63 6.00
C ALA A 15 -25.06 -41.53 7.14
N PHE A 16 -24.34 -41.52 8.27
CA PHE A 16 -24.70 -42.29 9.47
C PHE A 16 -25.60 -41.52 10.44
N LYS A 17 -26.01 -40.29 10.10
CA LYS A 17 -26.84 -39.42 10.96
C LYS A 17 -26.26 -39.27 12.38
N LEU A 18 -24.94 -39.15 12.48
CA LEU A 18 -24.20 -39.07 13.74
C LEU A 18 -23.76 -37.62 14.03
N PRO A 19 -24.20 -37.02 15.16
CA PRO A 19 -23.76 -35.68 15.55
C PRO A 19 -22.23 -35.58 15.64
N PHE A 20 -21.68 -34.58 14.96
CA PHE A 20 -20.25 -34.34 14.82
C PHE A 20 -19.83 -33.05 15.51
N VAL A 21 -19.05 -33.19 16.59
CA VAL A 21 -18.40 -32.08 17.26
C VAL A 21 -17.04 -31.86 16.59
N PHE A 22 -16.78 -30.64 16.13
CA PHE A 22 -15.56 -30.34 15.39
C PHE A 22 -14.92 -29.05 15.86
N VAL A 23 -13.61 -28.94 15.62
CA VAL A 23 -12.85 -27.71 15.86
C VAL A 23 -12.41 -27.14 14.52
N ARG A 24 -12.47 -25.81 14.42
CA ARG A 24 -12.03 -25.09 13.23
C ARG A 24 -10.59 -25.43 12.86
N ARG A 25 -10.34 -25.52 11.56
CA ARG A 25 -9.05 -25.60 10.91
C ARG A 25 -8.81 -24.29 10.19
N ASP A 26 -7.98 -23.48 10.82
CA ASP A 26 -7.38 -22.34 10.16
C ASP A 26 -6.72 -22.84 8.85
N TYR A 27 -7.00 -22.17 7.73
CA TYR A 27 -6.46 -22.49 6.39
C TYR A 27 -7.02 -23.74 5.69
N PHE A 28 -8.12 -24.33 6.17
CA PHE A 28 -8.86 -25.33 5.39
C PHE A 28 -9.99 -24.66 4.59
N ASN A 29 -9.76 -24.49 3.30
CA ASN A 29 -10.56 -23.59 2.45
C ASN A 29 -12.01 -24.03 2.32
N GLU A 30 -12.26 -25.33 2.43
CA GLU A 30 -13.58 -25.93 2.23
C GLU A 30 -14.37 -26.13 3.52
N GLU A 31 -13.75 -25.81 4.67
CA GLU A 31 -14.36 -25.86 6.00
C GLU A 31 -15.69 -25.10 6.11
N PRO A 32 -15.82 -23.84 5.63
CA PRO A 32 -17.07 -23.10 5.79
C PRO A 32 -18.27 -23.80 5.13
N PHE A 33 -18.05 -24.55 4.04
CA PHE A 33 -19.11 -25.26 3.32
C PHE A 33 -19.49 -26.56 4.02
N LEU A 34 -18.50 -27.32 4.45
CA LEU A 34 -18.72 -28.53 5.26
C LEU A 34 -19.43 -28.19 6.57
N ARG A 35 -19.10 -27.05 7.18
CA ARG A 35 -19.81 -26.53 8.35
C ARG A 35 -21.26 -26.19 8.02
N ASN A 36 -21.50 -25.38 6.99
CA ASN A 36 -22.87 -25.00 6.62
C ASN A 36 -23.73 -26.22 6.27
N MET A 37 -23.13 -27.26 5.68
CA MET A 37 -23.80 -28.52 5.39
C MET A 37 -24.17 -29.27 6.68
N LEU A 38 -23.25 -29.35 7.64
CA LEU A 38 -23.52 -29.95 8.96
C LEU A 38 -24.56 -29.15 9.74
N GLU A 39 -24.58 -27.83 9.66
CA GLU A 39 -25.59 -26.96 10.28
C GLU A 39 -26.96 -27.19 9.62
N TYR A 40 -27.02 -27.17 8.29
CA TYR A 40 -28.25 -27.36 7.52
C TYR A 40 -28.92 -28.70 7.82
N TYR A 41 -28.14 -29.78 7.91
CA TYR A 41 -28.65 -31.12 8.24
C TYR A 41 -28.66 -31.43 9.75
N GLN A 42 -28.49 -30.43 10.62
CA GLN A 42 -28.51 -30.56 12.08
C GLN A 42 -27.58 -31.65 12.63
N CYS A 43 -26.37 -31.72 12.08
CA CYS A 43 -25.40 -32.79 12.33
C CYS A 43 -24.06 -32.27 12.89
N GLY A 44 -23.91 -30.96 13.13
CA GLY A 44 -22.64 -30.35 13.58
C GLY A 44 -22.74 -29.52 14.85
N VAL A 45 -21.72 -29.59 15.69
CA VAL A 45 -21.48 -28.64 16.80
C VAL A 45 -20.04 -28.13 16.72
N GLU A 46 -19.87 -26.83 16.51
CA GLU A 46 -18.54 -26.20 16.49
C GLU A 46 -18.03 -25.96 17.92
N MET A 47 -16.80 -26.40 18.21
CA MET A 47 -16.10 -26.17 19.48
C MET A 47 -14.91 -25.22 19.24
N ILE A 48 -14.79 -24.18 20.06
CA ILE A 48 -13.67 -23.24 19.95
C ILE A 48 -12.36 -23.89 20.40
N ARG A 49 -11.26 -23.56 19.72
CA ARG A 49 -9.95 -24.19 19.91
C ARG A 49 -9.41 -24.05 21.34
N ARG A 50 -9.67 -22.92 22.01
CA ARG A 50 -9.31 -22.71 23.42
C ARG A 50 -9.92 -23.80 24.29
N ASP A 51 -11.24 -24.01 24.18
CA ASP A 51 -12.00 -24.93 25.02
C ASP A 51 -11.64 -26.40 24.74
N LEU A 52 -11.26 -26.72 23.49
CA LEU A 52 -10.67 -28.01 23.14
C LEU A 52 -9.37 -28.23 23.95
N LEU A 53 -8.44 -27.27 23.92
CA LEU A 53 -7.11 -27.38 24.53
C LEU A 53 -7.16 -27.35 26.07
N THR A 54 -8.15 -26.69 26.66
CA THR A 54 -8.33 -26.62 28.11
C THR A 54 -9.26 -27.71 28.66
N GLY A 55 -9.73 -28.64 27.83
CA GLY A 55 -10.55 -29.78 28.26
C GLY A 55 -12.02 -29.44 28.61
N HIS A 56 -12.54 -28.29 28.20
CA HIS A 56 -13.88 -27.81 28.56
C HIS A 56 -14.97 -28.30 27.58
N TRP A 57 -15.11 -29.63 27.41
CA TRP A 57 -15.89 -30.23 26.31
C TRP A 57 -17.36 -30.51 26.62
N LYS A 58 -17.71 -30.62 27.91
CA LYS A 58 -19.04 -31.02 28.40
C LYS A 58 -20.21 -30.29 27.72
N PRO A 59 -20.26 -28.94 27.62
CA PRO A 59 -21.41 -28.26 27.02
C PRO A 59 -21.58 -28.56 25.52
N TYR A 60 -20.49 -28.80 24.79
CA TYR A 60 -20.54 -29.14 23.36
C TYR A 60 -21.04 -30.56 23.11
N LEU A 61 -20.67 -31.51 23.98
CA LEU A 61 -21.15 -32.89 23.91
C LEU A 61 -22.63 -33.00 24.28
N GLU A 62 -23.08 -32.26 25.31
CA GLU A 62 -24.49 -32.19 25.69
C GLU A 62 -25.34 -31.60 24.55
N HIS A 63 -24.86 -30.54 23.88
CA HIS A 63 -25.51 -29.99 22.69
C HIS A 63 -25.57 -31.03 21.55
N ALA A 64 -24.46 -31.73 21.26
CA ALA A 64 -24.43 -32.72 20.19
C ALA A 64 -25.42 -33.88 20.42
N ILE A 65 -25.64 -34.31 21.66
CA ILE A 65 -26.61 -35.35 22.01
C ILE A 65 -28.06 -34.89 21.74
N SER A 66 -28.33 -33.59 21.82
CA SER A 66 -29.66 -33.02 21.57
C SER A 66 -30.02 -32.86 20.09
N LEU A 67 -29.05 -32.98 19.18
CA LEU A 67 -29.26 -32.83 17.74
C LEU A 67 -30.02 -34.01 17.13
N LYS A 68 -30.79 -33.75 16.07
CA LYS A 68 -31.54 -34.75 15.29
C LYS A 68 -31.14 -34.66 13.81
N PRO A 69 -30.05 -35.32 13.39
CA PRO A 69 -29.56 -35.21 12.00
C PRO A 69 -30.59 -35.70 10.97
N CYS A 70 -30.76 -34.97 9.87
CA CYS A 70 -31.87 -35.14 8.91
C CYS A 70 -31.44 -35.41 7.45
N TYR A 71 -30.28 -36.04 7.22
CA TYR A 71 -29.74 -36.29 5.89
C TYR A 71 -30.23 -37.62 5.28
N GLU A 72 -30.80 -37.60 4.06
CA GLU A 72 -31.37 -38.79 3.37
C GLU A 72 -30.65 -39.17 2.06
N GLY A 73 -29.42 -38.70 1.85
CA GLY A 73 -28.63 -38.96 0.63
C GLY A 73 -27.81 -40.26 0.64
N GLY A 74 -27.09 -40.53 -0.46
CA GLY A 74 -26.27 -41.75 -0.64
C GLY A 74 -25.08 -41.87 0.33
N ILE A 75 -24.63 -43.11 0.54
CA ILE A 75 -23.63 -43.51 1.56
C ILE A 75 -22.15 -43.52 1.07
N ASN A 76 -21.86 -43.16 -0.19
CA ASN A 76 -20.47 -43.03 -0.71
C ASN A 76 -19.96 -41.59 -0.54
N GLY A 77 -19.41 -41.31 0.64
CA GLY A 77 -19.34 -39.93 1.12
C GLY A 77 -18.42 -38.95 0.39
N GLY A 78 -17.35 -39.41 -0.25
CA GLY A 78 -16.48 -38.53 -1.05
C GLY A 78 -17.13 -38.09 -2.36
N GLU A 79 -17.77 -39.04 -3.04
CA GLU A 79 -18.34 -38.83 -4.38
C GLU A 79 -19.67 -38.09 -4.32
N VAL A 80 -20.53 -38.35 -3.33
CA VAL A 80 -21.80 -37.62 -3.16
C VAL A 80 -21.58 -36.15 -2.79
N ALA A 81 -20.68 -35.88 -1.85
CA ALA A 81 -20.32 -34.51 -1.51
C ALA A 81 -19.69 -33.78 -2.72
N ALA A 82 -18.79 -34.44 -3.45
CA ALA A 82 -18.21 -33.89 -4.67
C ALA A 82 -19.26 -33.63 -5.76
N HIS A 83 -20.22 -34.54 -5.94
CA HIS A 83 -21.25 -34.42 -6.96
C HIS A 83 -22.25 -33.29 -6.64
N ILE A 84 -22.68 -33.13 -5.39
CA ILE A 84 -23.57 -32.04 -4.96
C ILE A 84 -22.87 -30.68 -5.14
N LEU A 85 -21.58 -30.61 -4.79
CA LEU A 85 -20.77 -29.40 -4.98
C LEU A 85 -20.57 -29.10 -6.48
N GLN A 86 -20.31 -30.13 -7.29
CA GLN A 86 -20.16 -30.01 -8.74
C GLN A 86 -21.45 -29.53 -9.40
N GLU A 87 -22.62 -30.10 -9.06
CA GLU A 87 -23.91 -29.72 -9.65
C GLU A 87 -24.36 -28.30 -9.27
N THR A 88 -24.02 -27.88 -8.06
CA THR A 88 -24.27 -26.51 -7.60
C THR A 88 -23.30 -25.52 -8.26
N ALA A 89 -22.05 -25.92 -8.53
CA ALA A 89 -21.06 -25.10 -9.22
C ALA A 89 -21.38 -24.87 -10.71
N ILE A 90 -21.95 -25.87 -11.39
CA ILE A 90 -22.39 -25.79 -12.80
C ILE A 90 -23.81 -25.23 -12.95
N GLY A 91 -24.45 -24.81 -11.86
CA GLY A 91 -25.75 -24.13 -11.89
C GLY A 91 -26.94 -25.02 -12.23
N LYS A 92 -26.82 -26.35 -12.14
CA LYS A 92 -27.93 -27.29 -12.41
C LYS A 92 -29.01 -27.27 -11.32
N HIS A 93 -28.64 -26.94 -10.08
CA HIS A 93 -29.60 -26.70 -9.00
C HIS A 93 -29.86 -25.20 -8.84
N TYR A 94 -31.05 -24.78 -9.27
CA TYR A 94 -31.54 -23.42 -9.14
C TYR A 94 -32.28 -23.29 -7.80
N ALA A 95 -31.72 -22.54 -6.85
CA ALA A 95 -32.49 -22.07 -5.70
C ALA A 95 -33.00 -20.66 -6.03
N SER A 96 -34.32 -20.52 -6.15
CA SER A 96 -34.98 -19.26 -6.43
C SER A 96 -34.78 -18.24 -5.31
N ASP A 97 -34.40 -17.04 -5.72
CA ASP A 97 -34.51 -15.73 -5.06
C ASP A 97 -33.89 -15.46 -3.68
N LYS A 98 -33.21 -14.30 -3.65
CA LYS A 98 -32.59 -13.56 -2.54
C LYS A 98 -31.32 -14.20 -1.95
N PHE A 99 -30.18 -13.64 -2.39
CA PHE A 99 -28.80 -14.00 -2.00
C PHE A 99 -28.37 -15.38 -2.49
N SER A 100 -27.88 -15.46 -3.74
CA SER A 100 -27.52 -16.74 -4.35
C SER A 100 -26.31 -17.38 -3.66
N GLY A 101 -26.59 -18.37 -2.80
CA GLY A 101 -25.58 -19.28 -2.26
C GLY A 101 -24.75 -19.96 -3.36
N ALA A 102 -25.31 -20.12 -4.57
CA ALA A 102 -24.62 -20.60 -5.76
C ALA A 102 -23.52 -19.65 -6.27
N ARG A 103 -23.70 -18.32 -6.18
CA ARG A 103 -22.64 -17.34 -6.50
C ARG A 103 -21.50 -17.44 -5.49
N ARG A 104 -21.82 -17.51 -4.19
CA ARG A 104 -20.84 -17.71 -3.12
C ARG A 104 -20.10 -19.05 -3.22
N LEU A 105 -20.77 -20.12 -3.63
CA LEU A 105 -20.15 -21.42 -3.83
C LEU A 105 -19.21 -21.42 -5.03
N ARG A 106 -19.61 -20.83 -6.15
CA ARG A 106 -18.76 -20.64 -7.33
C ARG A 106 -17.53 -19.80 -7.00
N ASP A 107 -17.71 -18.67 -6.33
CA ASP A 107 -16.63 -17.75 -5.97
C ASP A 107 -15.68 -18.38 -4.93
N ALA A 108 -16.21 -19.27 -4.08
CA ALA A 108 -15.41 -20.04 -3.13
C ALA A 108 -14.70 -21.27 -3.71
N ILE A 109 -15.26 -21.91 -4.73
CA ILE A 109 -14.55 -22.95 -5.51
C ILE A 109 -13.37 -22.29 -6.26
N VAL A 110 -13.57 -21.08 -6.77
CA VAL A 110 -12.51 -20.25 -7.36
C VAL A 110 -11.47 -19.87 -6.30
N LEU A 111 -11.89 -19.49 -5.09
CA LEU A 111 -10.99 -19.19 -3.98
C LEU A 111 -10.22 -20.44 -3.50
N GLY A 112 -10.87 -21.61 -3.40
CA GLY A 112 -10.25 -22.88 -3.04
C GLY A 112 -9.26 -23.36 -4.10
N TYR A 113 -9.60 -23.18 -5.38
CA TYR A 113 -8.71 -23.37 -6.54
C TYR A 113 -7.51 -22.40 -6.50
N GLN A 114 -7.71 -21.16 -6.09
CA GLN A 114 -6.65 -20.16 -5.93
C GLN A 114 -5.73 -20.43 -4.71
N LEU A 115 -6.22 -21.15 -3.70
CA LEU A 115 -5.52 -21.42 -2.44
C LEU A 115 -4.84 -22.81 -2.38
N GLN A 116 -5.14 -23.77 -3.26
CA GLN A 116 -4.41 -25.06 -3.40
C GLN A 116 -3.02 -24.93 -4.06
N ARG A 117 -2.27 -23.86 -3.73
CA ARG A 117 -0.90 -23.61 -4.20
C ARG A 117 0.09 -24.53 -3.49
N VAL A 118 0.20 -25.79 -3.92
CA VAL A 118 1.35 -26.64 -3.55
C VAL A 118 2.43 -26.48 -4.63
N PRO A 119 3.68 -26.13 -4.27
CA PRO A 119 4.77 -26.04 -5.24
C PRO A 119 4.94 -27.36 -5.99
N GLY A 120 4.77 -27.36 -7.32
CA GLY A 120 5.09 -28.50 -8.18
C GLY A 120 3.90 -29.28 -8.78
N ARG A 121 2.64 -28.93 -8.49
CA ARG A 121 1.48 -29.43 -9.26
C ARG A 121 0.45 -28.32 -9.48
N ASP A 122 0.52 -27.65 -10.62
CA ASP A 122 -0.50 -26.69 -11.06
C ASP A 122 -1.48 -27.35 -12.04
N ILE A 123 -2.78 -27.23 -11.75
CA ILE A 123 -3.89 -27.54 -12.66
C ILE A 123 -4.31 -26.24 -13.39
N SER A 124 -4.72 -26.34 -14.66
CA SER A 124 -5.00 -25.24 -15.61
C SER A 124 -6.07 -24.23 -15.18
N ILE A 125 -5.94 -22.96 -15.61
CA ILE A 125 -6.94 -21.88 -15.41
C ILE A 125 -8.25 -22.27 -16.11
N PRO A 126 -9.42 -22.12 -15.47
CA PRO A 126 -10.68 -22.41 -16.15
C PRO A 126 -10.95 -21.39 -17.29
N GLU A 127 -11.44 -21.88 -18.43
CA GLU A 127 -11.50 -21.18 -19.74
C GLU A 127 -12.29 -19.86 -19.77
N TRP A 128 -13.10 -19.57 -18.76
CA TRP A 128 -13.93 -18.36 -18.71
C TRP A 128 -13.16 -17.07 -18.42
N TYR A 129 -11.84 -17.13 -18.17
CA TYR A 129 -10.94 -15.96 -18.16
C TYR A 129 -10.23 -15.73 -19.50
N SER A 130 -10.53 -16.49 -20.56
CA SER A 130 -10.02 -16.18 -21.91
C SER A 130 -10.82 -15.06 -22.57
N SER A 131 -10.23 -14.40 -23.58
CA SER A 131 -11.00 -13.56 -24.52
C SER A 131 -12.17 -14.37 -25.09
N ALA A 132 -13.32 -13.72 -25.26
CA ALA A 132 -14.49 -14.29 -25.94
C ALA A 132 -14.26 -14.47 -27.44
N GLU A 133 -13.31 -13.73 -28.03
CA GLU A 133 -13.06 -13.71 -29.48
C GLU A 133 -12.25 -14.92 -29.98
N ASN A 134 -11.58 -15.65 -29.09
CA ASN A 134 -10.67 -16.75 -29.46
C ASN A 134 -11.35 -18.03 -29.97
N GLU A 135 -12.67 -18.06 -30.12
CA GLU A 135 -13.39 -19.20 -30.68
C GLU A 135 -13.83 -19.01 -32.13
N LEU A 136 -13.65 -17.83 -32.74
CA LEU A 136 -14.13 -17.61 -34.12
C LEU A 136 -13.22 -16.89 -35.12
N ASN A 137 -12.07 -16.31 -34.76
CA ASN A 137 -11.21 -15.66 -35.76
C ASN A 137 -9.72 -15.95 -35.56
N ASN A 138 -9.11 -16.63 -36.54
CA ASN A 138 -7.67 -16.55 -36.81
C ASN A 138 -7.35 -15.11 -37.20
N SER A 139 -7.03 -14.24 -36.25
CA SER A 139 -6.58 -12.88 -36.57
C SER A 139 -5.10 -12.87 -36.92
N THR A 140 -4.84 -12.21 -38.04
CA THR A 140 -3.56 -11.90 -38.65
C THR A 140 -2.63 -11.16 -37.70
N GLY A 141 -1.39 -11.65 -37.58
CA GLY A 141 -0.36 -11.05 -36.75
C GLY A 141 -0.01 -9.61 -37.13
N SER A 142 0.53 -8.89 -36.15
CA SER A 142 1.11 -7.54 -36.27
C SER A 142 2.04 -7.40 -37.49
N PRO A 143 2.11 -6.21 -38.13
CA PRO A 143 3.06 -5.93 -39.21
C PRO A 143 4.55 -6.03 -38.77
N ALA A 144 4.83 -6.27 -37.48
CA ALA A 144 6.18 -6.61 -37.00
C ALA A 144 6.66 -8.02 -37.42
N THR A 145 5.79 -8.84 -38.03
CA THR A 145 6.08 -10.25 -38.38
C THR A 145 6.62 -10.43 -39.80
N GLN A 146 7.33 -9.45 -40.35
CA GLN A 146 8.13 -9.65 -41.57
C GLN A 146 9.56 -9.16 -41.31
N ILE A 147 10.51 -10.05 -41.57
CA ILE A 147 11.97 -9.94 -41.38
C ILE A 147 12.46 -10.45 -40.01
N ILE A 148 12.40 -11.78 -39.84
CA ILE A 148 13.36 -12.50 -38.99
C ILE A 148 14.08 -13.51 -39.88
N GLU A 149 15.01 -13.01 -40.69
CA GLU A 149 16.17 -13.79 -41.14
C GLU A 149 17.43 -12.98 -40.82
N ASN A 150 18.34 -13.64 -40.08
CA ASN A 150 19.71 -13.22 -39.77
C ASN A 150 19.93 -12.13 -38.70
N GLY A 151 20.08 -12.60 -37.46
CA GLY A 151 21.20 -12.26 -36.57
C GLY A 151 21.49 -10.77 -36.28
N SER A 152 20.78 -10.18 -35.32
CA SER A 152 21.26 -9.19 -34.34
C SER A 152 20.06 -8.63 -33.56
N LEU A 153 19.68 -9.27 -32.45
CA LEU A 153 18.60 -8.77 -31.58
C LEU A 153 19.16 -7.78 -30.57
N THR A 154 19.35 -6.54 -31.02
CA THR A 154 19.36 -5.35 -30.16
C THR A 154 18.44 -4.28 -30.75
N SER A 155 17.16 -4.62 -30.98
CA SER A 155 16.13 -3.60 -31.23
C SER A 155 15.65 -3.04 -29.90
N THR A 156 15.88 -1.75 -29.69
CA THR A 156 15.40 -1.01 -28.51
C THR A 156 13.89 -0.82 -28.58
N CYS A 157 13.16 -1.73 -27.93
CA CYS A 157 11.70 -1.71 -27.70
C CYS A 157 11.16 -0.40 -27.06
N THR A 158 12.05 0.50 -26.60
CA THR A 158 11.68 1.85 -26.14
C THR A 158 11.38 2.85 -27.27
N GLY A 159 11.65 2.50 -28.53
CA GLY A 159 11.42 3.39 -29.69
C GLY A 159 9.95 3.58 -30.07
N ASP A 160 9.07 2.70 -29.60
CA ASP A 160 7.65 2.68 -29.95
C ASP A 160 6.76 3.51 -29.01
N PHE A 161 7.34 4.10 -27.95
CA PHE A 161 6.63 4.94 -26.98
C PHE A 161 7.10 6.39 -27.07
N GLU A 162 6.15 7.33 -27.19
CA GLU A 162 6.40 8.76 -27.08
C GLU A 162 6.43 9.21 -25.61
N ILE A 163 7.43 10.02 -25.24
CA ILE A 163 7.52 10.61 -23.90
C ILE A 163 6.72 11.91 -23.88
N LEU A 164 5.54 11.88 -23.29
CA LEU A 164 4.70 13.07 -23.09
C LEU A 164 5.27 14.02 -22.02
N HIS A 165 5.79 13.45 -20.93
CA HIS A 165 6.36 14.19 -19.80
C HIS A 165 7.57 13.46 -19.19
N GLY A 166 8.61 14.21 -18.83
CA GLY A 166 9.80 13.67 -18.14
C GLY A 166 10.86 13.08 -19.07
N ASP A 167 11.63 12.10 -18.56
CA ASP A 167 12.69 11.40 -19.30
C ASP A 167 12.94 10.00 -18.73
N LEU A 168 13.63 9.13 -19.49
CA LEU A 168 13.97 7.75 -19.06
C LEU A 168 15.38 7.64 -18.41
N GLN A 169 16.05 8.76 -18.12
CA GLN A 169 17.42 8.75 -17.63
C GLN A 169 17.48 8.35 -16.15
N GLY A 170 18.10 7.19 -15.88
CA GLY A 170 18.22 6.67 -14.51
C GLY A 170 17.03 5.83 -14.04
N LEU A 171 16.08 5.49 -14.94
CA LEU A 171 14.88 4.71 -14.65
C LEU A 171 14.91 3.31 -15.31
N PRO A 172 15.75 2.37 -14.83
CA PRO A 172 15.81 1.02 -15.40
C PRO A 172 14.54 0.19 -15.14
N ASP A 173 13.81 0.49 -14.06
CA ASP A 173 12.49 -0.05 -13.73
C ASP A 173 11.46 0.30 -14.81
N THR A 174 11.41 1.56 -15.24
CA THR A 174 10.50 2.00 -16.30
C THR A 174 10.84 1.36 -17.65
N LYS A 175 12.13 1.27 -17.99
CA LYS A 175 12.57 0.57 -19.22
C LYS A 175 12.19 -0.91 -19.20
N SER A 176 12.34 -1.57 -18.05
CA SER A 176 11.91 -2.96 -17.85
C SER A 176 10.40 -3.11 -18.01
N PHE A 177 9.61 -2.20 -17.42
CA PHE A 177 8.16 -2.18 -17.57
C PHE A 177 7.72 -2.04 -19.02
N LEU A 178 8.23 -1.04 -19.76
CA LEU A 178 7.88 -0.81 -21.17
C LEU A 178 8.23 -2.01 -22.06
N LYS A 179 9.40 -2.61 -21.85
CA LYS A 179 9.78 -3.84 -22.54
C LYS A 179 8.81 -4.98 -22.24
N SER A 180 8.44 -5.15 -20.97
CA SER A 180 7.51 -6.20 -20.54
C SER A 180 6.10 -6.00 -21.10
N LEU A 181 5.66 -4.74 -21.21
CA LEU A 181 4.40 -4.35 -21.82
C LEU A 181 4.38 -4.72 -23.30
N ALA A 182 5.39 -4.31 -24.07
CA ALA A 182 5.48 -4.63 -25.50
C ALA A 182 5.62 -6.14 -25.80
N GLU A 183 6.21 -6.91 -24.89
CA GLU A 183 6.33 -8.36 -25.01
C GLU A 183 5.02 -9.12 -24.68
N LEU A 184 3.96 -8.43 -24.23
CA LEU A 184 2.67 -9.09 -23.93
C LEU A 184 1.97 -9.66 -25.18
N ASP A 185 2.23 -9.10 -26.36
CA ASP A 185 1.63 -9.54 -27.64
C ASP A 185 2.41 -10.72 -28.28
N VAL A 186 3.65 -10.97 -27.86
CA VAL A 186 4.52 -11.99 -28.45
C VAL A 186 4.29 -13.34 -27.77
N TYR A 187 3.22 -14.03 -28.15
CA TYR A 187 2.99 -15.42 -27.72
C TYR A 187 3.86 -16.38 -28.54
N ASP A 188 5.01 -16.79 -27.99
CA ASP A 188 5.85 -17.86 -28.53
C ASP A 188 5.54 -19.19 -27.80
N PRO A 189 4.78 -20.13 -28.40
CA PRO A 189 4.41 -21.39 -27.75
C PRO A 189 5.60 -22.33 -27.48
N GLU A 190 6.78 -22.08 -28.04
CA GLU A 190 7.94 -22.97 -27.91
C GLU A 190 8.93 -22.56 -26.80
N LYS A 191 8.83 -21.34 -26.24
CA LYS A 191 9.72 -20.88 -25.16
C LYS A 191 9.20 -21.24 -23.77
N ASN A 192 9.56 -22.44 -23.32
CA ASN A 192 9.45 -22.91 -21.94
C ASN A 192 10.29 -22.04 -20.97
N THR A 193 9.72 -20.98 -20.40
CA THR A 193 10.29 -20.35 -19.19
C THR A 193 9.19 -20.02 -18.19
N GLU A 194 9.28 -20.67 -17.02
CA GLU A 194 8.47 -20.54 -15.80
C GLU A 194 6.92 -20.51 -15.95
N LYS A 195 6.31 -21.67 -15.60
CA LYS A 195 4.85 -21.91 -15.57
C LYS A 195 4.01 -20.96 -14.69
N ARG A 196 4.64 -20.09 -13.87
CA ARG A 196 3.98 -19.19 -12.92
C ARG A 196 3.53 -17.85 -13.52
N GLN A 197 4.27 -17.28 -14.48
CA GLN A 197 3.95 -15.99 -15.11
C GLN A 197 2.85 -16.05 -16.19
N ILE A 198 2.24 -17.22 -16.40
CA ILE A 198 1.32 -17.47 -17.54
C ILE A 198 -0.05 -16.80 -17.36
N ARG A 199 -0.53 -16.60 -16.12
CA ARG A 199 -1.94 -16.21 -15.86
C ARG A 199 -2.21 -14.73 -16.05
N GLU A 200 -1.46 -13.88 -15.34
CA GLU A 200 -1.56 -12.42 -15.43
C GLU A 200 -1.14 -11.94 -16.84
N ARG A 201 -0.14 -12.59 -17.46
CA ARG A 201 0.21 -12.38 -18.89
C ARG A 201 -0.90 -12.78 -19.84
N LYS A 202 -1.58 -13.91 -19.65
CA LYS A 202 -2.72 -14.28 -20.52
C LYS A 202 -3.90 -13.30 -20.39
N ALA A 203 -4.18 -12.82 -19.17
CA ALA A 203 -5.21 -11.81 -18.95
C ALA A 203 -4.83 -10.44 -19.56
N ALA A 204 -3.56 -10.03 -19.42
CA ALA A 204 -3.05 -8.77 -19.95
C ALA A 204 -2.84 -8.78 -21.48
N ALA A 205 -2.47 -9.92 -22.07
CA ALA A 205 -2.34 -10.08 -23.51
C ALA A 205 -3.69 -9.88 -24.25
N GLY A 206 -4.79 -10.21 -23.60
CA GLY A 206 -6.14 -9.97 -24.12
C GLY A 206 -6.73 -8.60 -23.77
N LEU A 207 -6.01 -7.76 -23.01
CA LEU A 207 -6.52 -6.52 -22.43
C LEU A 207 -6.41 -5.31 -23.39
N PHE A 208 -5.34 -5.25 -24.17
CA PHE A 208 -5.03 -4.13 -25.06
C PHE A 208 -5.29 -4.48 -26.53
N ASN A 209 -5.68 -3.46 -27.30
CA ASN A 209 -5.64 -3.45 -28.74
C ASN A 209 -4.36 -2.73 -29.19
N TRP A 210 -3.38 -3.46 -29.71
CA TRP A 210 -2.05 -2.92 -30.06
C TRP A 210 -2.05 -1.99 -31.28
N GLU A 211 -3.17 -1.84 -31.97
CA GLU A 211 -3.34 -0.87 -33.07
C GLU A 211 -3.73 0.53 -32.58
N GLU A 212 -4.08 0.69 -31.31
CA GLU A 212 -4.57 1.93 -30.70
C GLU A 212 -3.63 2.39 -29.57
N ASP A 213 -3.66 3.68 -29.23
CA ASP A 213 -2.73 4.27 -28.27
C ASP A 213 -2.82 3.66 -26.87
N ILE A 214 -1.67 3.46 -26.22
CA ILE A 214 -1.55 3.05 -24.82
C ILE A 214 -0.80 4.13 -24.05
N TYR A 215 -1.44 4.66 -23.01
CA TYR A 215 -0.89 5.71 -22.16
C TYR A 215 -0.23 5.08 -20.94
N VAL A 216 1.04 5.39 -20.70
CA VAL A 216 1.81 4.85 -19.57
C VAL A 216 2.19 5.97 -18.61
N SER A 217 1.96 5.74 -17.32
CA SER A 217 2.41 6.62 -16.25
C SER A 217 3.30 5.89 -15.26
N ARG A 218 4.10 6.69 -14.55
CA ARG A 218 4.97 6.26 -13.45
C ARG A 218 4.77 7.19 -12.27
N ALA A 219 4.64 6.64 -11.07
CA ALA A 219 4.59 7.42 -9.84
C ALA A 219 5.45 6.77 -8.74
N PRO A 220 6.45 7.48 -8.17
CA PRO A 220 7.33 6.95 -7.15
C PRO A 220 6.64 6.86 -5.78
N GLY A 221 7.13 5.94 -4.94
CA GLY A 221 6.88 6.01 -3.51
C GLY A 221 7.62 7.17 -2.86
N ARG A 222 7.58 7.25 -1.53
CA ARG A 222 8.27 8.32 -0.78
C ARG A 222 8.83 7.88 0.55
N LEU A 223 9.86 8.61 0.98
CA LEU A 223 10.43 8.56 2.32
C LEU A 223 10.11 9.86 3.04
N ASP A 224 9.51 9.78 4.23
CA ASP A 224 9.35 10.92 5.12
C ASP A 224 10.69 11.20 5.82
N VAL A 225 11.40 12.20 5.32
CA VAL A 225 12.68 12.64 5.90
C VAL A 225 12.42 13.43 7.17
N MET A 226 11.44 14.34 7.17
CA MET A 226 11.02 15.08 8.35
C MET A 226 9.57 15.56 8.22
N GLY A 227 8.80 15.48 9.30
CA GLY A 227 7.37 15.83 9.28
C GLY A 227 6.47 14.83 9.99
N GLY A 228 6.90 13.56 10.08
CA GLY A 228 6.23 12.55 10.90
C GLY A 228 4.76 12.36 10.53
N ILE A 229 3.87 12.34 11.53
CA ILE A 229 2.42 12.26 11.36
C ILE A 229 1.74 13.64 11.36
N ALA A 230 2.47 14.71 11.05
CA ALA A 230 1.93 16.07 11.11
C ALA A 230 1.17 16.47 9.83
N ASP A 231 0.87 15.52 8.96
CA ASP A 231 0.27 15.69 7.63
C ASP A 231 -1.19 16.17 7.65
N TYR A 232 -1.94 15.93 8.73
CA TYR A 232 -3.29 16.49 8.92
C TYR A 232 -3.30 17.80 9.71
N SER A 233 -2.14 18.29 10.16
CA SER A 233 -2.05 19.32 11.19
C SER A 233 -1.57 20.69 10.71
N GLY A 234 -1.43 20.89 9.39
CA GLY A 234 -0.95 22.13 8.77
C GLY A 234 0.57 22.31 8.79
N SER A 235 1.34 21.32 9.25
CA SER A 235 2.79 21.46 9.42
C SER A 235 3.54 21.57 8.09
N LEU A 236 4.71 22.22 8.12
CA LEU A 236 5.72 22.07 7.08
C LEU A 236 6.31 20.66 7.18
N VAL A 237 6.50 19.99 6.04
CA VAL A 237 7.16 18.69 5.95
C VAL A 237 8.21 18.67 4.84
N LEU A 238 9.16 17.74 4.93
CA LEU A 238 10.24 17.50 3.95
C LEU A 238 10.22 16.03 3.52
N GLN A 239 9.78 15.79 2.29
CA GLN A 239 9.57 14.45 1.76
C GLN A 239 10.51 14.16 0.60
N MET A 240 10.97 12.92 0.46
CA MET A 240 11.87 12.51 -0.61
C MET A 240 11.23 11.43 -1.47
N PRO A 241 11.08 11.61 -2.79
CA PRO A 241 10.67 10.51 -3.66
C PRO A 241 11.75 9.43 -3.67
N ILE A 242 11.34 8.16 -3.55
CA ILE A 242 12.27 7.03 -3.66
C ILE A 242 12.37 6.56 -5.10
N LYS A 243 13.39 5.76 -5.37
CA LYS A 243 13.58 5.20 -6.72
C LYS A 243 12.44 4.28 -7.12
N GLU A 244 11.92 3.51 -6.18
CA GLU A 244 10.84 2.56 -6.39
C GLU A 244 9.55 3.29 -6.82
N ALA A 245 8.90 2.80 -7.88
CA ALA A 245 7.66 3.38 -8.41
C ALA A 245 6.60 2.32 -8.75
N CYS A 246 5.36 2.78 -8.89
CA CYS A 246 4.27 2.07 -9.55
C CYS A 246 4.20 2.51 -11.01
N HIS A 247 3.86 1.58 -11.90
CA HIS A 247 3.63 1.84 -13.31
C HIS A 247 2.19 1.44 -13.67
N VAL A 248 1.50 2.28 -14.43
CA VAL A 248 0.15 2.00 -14.91
C VAL A 248 0.10 2.24 -16.41
N ALA A 249 -0.43 1.29 -17.17
CA ALA A 249 -0.76 1.44 -18.58
C ALA A 249 -2.28 1.50 -18.74
N VAL A 250 -2.79 2.45 -19.52
CA VAL A 250 -4.22 2.68 -19.76
C VAL A 250 -4.47 2.77 -21.24
N GLN A 251 -5.53 2.10 -21.70
CA GLN A 251 -6.05 2.28 -23.04
C GLN A 251 -7.55 2.55 -22.98
N LYS A 252 -7.98 3.52 -23.77
CA LYS A 252 -9.37 3.87 -23.98
C LYS A 252 -9.85 3.23 -25.28
N ASN A 253 -10.98 2.52 -25.24
CA ASN A 253 -11.55 1.85 -26.41
C ASN A 253 -13.05 2.12 -26.50
N HIS A 254 -13.56 2.42 -27.68
CA HIS A 254 -15.01 2.49 -27.89
C HIS A 254 -15.67 1.17 -27.46
N ALA A 255 -16.83 1.23 -26.80
CA ALA A 255 -17.47 0.07 -26.18
C ALA A 255 -17.68 -1.11 -27.15
N SER A 256 -17.92 -0.83 -28.44
CA SER A 256 -18.11 -1.85 -29.49
C SER A 256 -16.80 -2.50 -29.98
N LYS A 257 -15.65 -1.87 -29.76
CA LYS A 257 -14.32 -2.37 -30.13
C LYS A 257 -13.56 -2.97 -28.94
N HIS A 258 -14.14 -2.87 -27.75
CA HIS A 258 -13.48 -3.27 -26.52
C HIS A 258 -13.50 -4.79 -26.35
N ARG A 259 -12.34 -5.38 -26.07
CA ARG A 259 -12.18 -6.81 -25.85
C ARG A 259 -12.69 -7.21 -24.47
N LEU A 260 -13.91 -7.73 -24.40
CA LEU A 260 -14.53 -8.14 -23.14
C LEU A 260 -14.06 -9.52 -22.67
N TRP A 261 -13.87 -9.68 -21.36
CA TRP A 261 -13.75 -10.99 -20.74
C TRP A 261 -15.09 -11.74 -20.79
N LYS A 262 -15.08 -13.07 -20.89
CA LYS A 262 -16.30 -13.90 -21.08
C LYS A 262 -17.38 -13.60 -20.02
N HIS A 263 -17.02 -13.32 -18.76
CA HIS A 263 -18.00 -12.98 -17.72
C HIS A 263 -18.56 -11.55 -17.83
N ALA A 264 -17.75 -10.58 -18.27
CA ALA A 264 -18.22 -9.23 -18.55
C ALA A 264 -19.20 -9.24 -19.75
N GLN A 265 -18.87 -10.00 -20.79
CA GLN A 265 -19.77 -10.24 -21.93
C GLN A 265 -21.08 -10.90 -21.47
N ALA A 266 -21.02 -11.93 -20.62
CA ALA A 266 -22.21 -12.59 -20.09
C ALA A 266 -23.09 -11.63 -19.26
N ARG A 267 -22.47 -10.73 -18.47
CA ARG A 267 -23.18 -9.69 -17.71
C ARG A 267 -23.92 -8.72 -18.63
N GLN A 268 -23.27 -8.25 -19.70
CA GLN A 268 -23.91 -7.36 -20.68
C GLN A 268 -25.07 -8.06 -21.41
N ASN A 269 -24.85 -9.30 -21.87
CA ASN A 269 -25.87 -10.09 -22.55
C ASN A 269 -27.10 -10.32 -21.67
N ALA A 270 -26.91 -10.57 -20.37
CA ALA A 270 -28.01 -10.77 -19.42
C ALA A 270 -28.85 -9.49 -19.18
N LYS A 271 -28.25 -8.30 -19.32
CA LYS A 271 -28.97 -7.01 -19.22
C LYS A 271 -29.76 -6.68 -20.49
N GLY A 272 -29.55 -7.39 -21.60
CA GLY A 272 -30.24 -7.17 -22.88
C GLY A 272 -29.93 -5.81 -23.53
N GLN A 273 -28.87 -5.14 -23.09
CA GLN A 273 -28.41 -3.86 -23.62
C GLN A 273 -27.28 -4.09 -24.64
N GLY A 274 -27.10 -3.17 -25.59
CA GLY A 274 -25.97 -3.19 -26.53
C GLY A 274 -24.62 -3.02 -25.81
N PRO A 275 -23.50 -2.91 -26.57
CA PRO A 275 -22.18 -2.73 -25.99
C PRO A 275 -22.16 -1.52 -25.04
N THR A 276 -21.85 -1.76 -23.77
CA THR A 276 -21.76 -0.70 -22.75
C THR A 276 -20.31 -0.48 -22.33
N PRO A 277 -19.93 0.74 -21.94
CA PRO A 277 -18.59 1.03 -21.46
C PRO A 277 -18.24 0.26 -20.18
N VAL A 278 -17.10 -0.40 -20.17
CA VAL A 278 -16.61 -1.25 -19.05
C VAL A 278 -15.22 -0.80 -18.63
N LEU A 279 -14.96 -0.90 -17.32
CA LEU A 279 -13.62 -0.81 -16.75
C LEU A 279 -13.08 -2.22 -16.52
N GLN A 280 -11.90 -2.53 -17.05
CA GLN A 280 -11.17 -3.77 -16.81
C GLN A 280 -9.77 -3.46 -16.30
N ILE A 281 -9.41 -3.99 -15.14
CA ILE A 281 -8.13 -3.77 -14.49
C ILE A 281 -7.44 -5.10 -14.27
N VAL A 282 -6.20 -5.22 -14.70
CA VAL A 282 -5.29 -6.32 -14.35
C VAL A 282 -4.20 -5.76 -13.45
N SER A 283 -3.94 -6.40 -12.31
CA SER A 283 -2.80 -6.08 -11.46
C SER A 283 -1.79 -7.23 -11.44
N TYR A 284 -0.57 -6.94 -11.90
CA TYR A 284 0.58 -7.84 -11.78
C TYR A 284 1.08 -7.94 -10.34
N GLY A 285 1.65 -9.10 -9.97
CA GLY A 285 2.28 -9.31 -8.67
C GLY A 285 1.27 -9.60 -7.55
N SER A 286 0.11 -10.18 -7.88
CA SER A 286 -0.90 -10.57 -6.88
C SER A 286 -0.45 -11.80 -6.06
N GLU A 287 0.61 -12.47 -6.52
CA GLU A 287 1.08 -13.78 -6.07
C GLU A 287 1.39 -13.89 -4.57
N LEU A 288 1.68 -12.79 -3.88
CA LEU A 288 2.05 -12.75 -2.44
C LEU A 288 0.95 -12.20 -1.52
N SER A 289 -0.26 -11.97 -2.04
CA SER A 289 -1.37 -11.35 -1.30
C SER A 289 -2.70 -12.07 -1.57
N ASN A 290 -3.66 -11.98 -0.66
CA ASN A 290 -5.01 -12.55 -0.83
C ASN A 290 -5.90 -11.71 -1.80
N ARG A 291 -5.29 -10.97 -2.73
CA ARG A 291 -5.98 -10.05 -3.64
C ARG A 291 -6.20 -10.69 -5.01
N GLY A 292 -7.37 -10.45 -5.61
CA GLY A 292 -7.66 -10.87 -6.97
C GLY A 292 -6.73 -10.16 -7.96
N PRO A 293 -6.21 -10.85 -9.00
CA PRO A 293 -5.33 -10.24 -10.00
C PRO A 293 -6.10 -9.37 -11.01
N THR A 294 -7.43 -9.44 -11.00
CA THR A 294 -8.30 -8.74 -11.96
C THR A 294 -9.50 -8.12 -11.27
N PHE A 295 -9.98 -7.01 -11.82
CA PHE A 295 -11.22 -6.35 -11.43
C PHE A 295 -11.94 -5.84 -12.67
N ASP A 296 -13.27 -5.95 -12.71
CA ASP A 296 -14.07 -5.31 -13.75
C ASP A 296 -15.41 -4.81 -13.22
N MET A 297 -15.91 -3.74 -13.83
CA MET A 297 -17.24 -3.21 -13.57
C MET A 297 -17.77 -2.45 -14.79
N ASP A 298 -19.10 -2.35 -14.91
CA ASP A 298 -19.69 -1.49 -15.94
C ASP A 298 -19.52 -0.03 -15.47
N LEU A 299 -19.09 0.88 -16.35
CA LEU A 299 -18.89 2.29 -15.95
C LEU A 299 -20.20 2.96 -15.50
N SER A 300 -21.35 2.45 -15.96
CA SER A 300 -22.67 2.86 -15.47
C SER A 300 -22.89 2.57 -13.99
N ASP A 301 -22.17 1.62 -13.39
CA ASP A 301 -22.27 1.31 -11.96
C ASP A 301 -21.68 2.45 -11.08
N PHE A 302 -20.93 3.38 -11.69
CA PHE A 302 -20.52 4.65 -11.06
C PHE A 302 -21.57 5.76 -11.19
N MET A 303 -22.77 5.48 -11.67
CA MET A 303 -23.85 6.46 -11.83
C MET A 303 -25.03 6.14 -10.90
N ASP A 304 -25.65 7.17 -10.35
CA ASP A 304 -26.91 7.14 -9.62
C ASP A 304 -27.91 8.06 -10.35
N GLY A 305 -28.54 7.51 -11.40
CA GLY A 305 -29.24 8.31 -12.41
C GLY A 305 -28.24 9.09 -13.28
N GLU A 306 -28.43 10.41 -13.38
CA GLU A 306 -27.56 11.30 -14.16
C GLU A 306 -26.32 11.80 -13.38
N MET A 307 -26.26 11.52 -12.08
CA MET A 307 -25.20 12.00 -11.19
C MET A 307 -24.20 10.88 -10.88
N PRO A 308 -22.91 11.20 -10.66
CA PRO A 308 -21.95 10.23 -10.16
C PRO A 308 -22.37 9.64 -8.81
N LEU A 309 -22.00 8.39 -8.58
CA LEU A 309 -22.24 7.66 -7.34
C LEU A 309 -21.57 8.38 -6.16
N SER A 310 -22.31 8.65 -5.09
CA SER A 310 -21.73 9.27 -3.88
C SER A 310 -20.57 8.44 -3.32
N TYR A 311 -19.54 9.09 -2.77
CA TYR A 311 -18.38 8.40 -2.19
C TYR A 311 -18.75 7.36 -1.11
N ASP A 312 -19.76 7.62 -0.28
CA ASP A 312 -20.22 6.66 0.73
C ASP A 312 -20.76 5.35 0.12
N LYS A 313 -21.49 5.45 -0.99
CA LYS A 313 -21.98 4.27 -1.73
C LYS A 313 -20.81 3.52 -2.39
N ALA A 314 -19.85 4.25 -2.98
CA ALA A 314 -18.65 3.65 -3.57
C ALA A 314 -17.79 2.93 -2.52
N LYS A 315 -17.55 3.55 -1.36
CA LYS A 315 -16.85 2.94 -0.24
C LYS A 315 -17.52 1.66 0.24
N LYS A 316 -18.86 1.67 0.37
CA LYS A 316 -19.64 0.47 0.70
C LYS A 316 -19.52 -0.60 -0.37
N TYR A 317 -19.53 -0.23 -1.65
CA TYR A 317 -19.37 -1.17 -2.77
C TYR A 317 -18.02 -1.89 -2.71
N PHE A 318 -16.91 -1.16 -2.66
CA PHE A 318 -15.57 -1.75 -2.62
C PHE A 318 -15.26 -2.52 -1.32
N ALA A 319 -15.99 -2.25 -0.24
CA ALA A 319 -15.86 -2.99 1.01
C ALA A 319 -16.56 -4.37 1.00
N GLN A 320 -17.39 -4.68 0.00
CA GLN A 320 -18.16 -5.93 -0.06
C GLN A 320 -17.29 -7.17 -0.30
N ASP A 321 -16.25 -7.03 -1.14
CA ASP A 321 -15.31 -8.09 -1.47
C ASP A 321 -13.89 -7.72 -1.02
N PRO A 322 -13.39 -8.31 0.09
CA PRO A 322 -12.04 -8.07 0.56
C PRO A 322 -10.95 -8.37 -0.46
N SER A 323 -11.18 -9.30 -1.41
CA SER A 323 -10.20 -9.67 -2.44
C SER A 323 -10.07 -8.62 -3.54
N GLN A 324 -11.08 -7.76 -3.71
CA GLN A 324 -11.14 -6.70 -4.72
C GLN A 324 -11.03 -5.30 -4.13
N LYS A 325 -10.89 -5.17 -2.80
CA LYS A 325 -10.77 -3.88 -2.11
C LYS A 325 -9.63 -3.00 -2.65
N TRP A 326 -8.57 -3.60 -3.20
CA TRP A 326 -7.47 -2.88 -3.84
C TRP A 326 -7.90 -2.07 -5.07
N ALA A 327 -8.96 -2.50 -5.76
CA ALA A 327 -9.46 -1.80 -6.94
C ALA A 327 -10.02 -0.41 -6.58
N ALA A 328 -10.40 -0.16 -5.32
CA ALA A 328 -10.84 1.15 -4.84
C ALA A 328 -9.81 2.26 -5.08
N TYR A 329 -8.50 1.96 -4.94
CA TYR A 329 -7.42 2.92 -5.19
C TYR A 329 -7.30 3.31 -6.68
N VAL A 330 -7.70 2.42 -7.58
CA VAL A 330 -7.53 2.59 -9.03
C VAL A 330 -8.84 3.07 -9.64
N ALA A 331 -9.91 2.27 -9.52
CA ALA A 331 -11.24 2.60 -10.04
C ALA A 331 -11.84 3.83 -9.34
N GLY A 332 -11.47 4.11 -8.09
CA GLY A 332 -11.90 5.33 -7.40
C GLY A 332 -11.40 6.63 -8.05
N THR A 333 -10.28 6.60 -8.78
CA THR A 333 -9.77 7.77 -9.51
C THR A 333 -10.76 8.24 -10.58
N ILE A 334 -11.41 7.30 -11.28
CA ILE A 334 -12.44 7.57 -12.29
C ILE A 334 -13.62 8.27 -11.63
N LEU A 335 -14.14 7.71 -10.53
CA LEU A 335 -15.28 8.31 -9.81
C LEU A 335 -14.96 9.71 -9.28
N VAL A 336 -13.74 9.94 -8.79
CA VAL A 336 -13.30 11.26 -8.35
C VAL A 336 -13.26 12.24 -9.52
N LEU A 337 -12.72 11.86 -10.68
CA LEU A 337 -12.74 12.72 -11.88
C LEU A 337 -14.16 13.05 -12.34
N MET A 338 -15.09 12.08 -12.29
CA MET A 338 -16.50 12.30 -12.60
C MET A 338 -17.15 13.31 -11.64
N THR A 339 -16.86 13.16 -10.34
CA THR A 339 -17.51 13.94 -9.27
C THR A 339 -16.94 15.35 -9.18
N GLU A 340 -15.62 15.48 -9.24
CA GLU A 340 -14.91 16.74 -8.93
C GLU A 340 -14.65 17.60 -10.16
N LEU A 341 -14.44 16.96 -11.31
CA LEU A 341 -14.14 17.65 -12.57
C LEU A 341 -15.25 17.49 -13.63
N GLY A 342 -16.33 16.76 -13.33
CA GLY A 342 -17.46 16.57 -14.24
C GLY A 342 -17.12 15.73 -15.48
N VAL A 343 -16.05 14.93 -15.44
CA VAL A 343 -15.61 14.11 -16.57
C VAL A 343 -16.62 13.01 -16.84
N ARG A 344 -16.98 12.81 -18.11
CA ARG A 344 -17.83 11.70 -18.55
C ARG A 344 -16.99 10.66 -19.28
N PHE A 345 -17.08 9.41 -18.85
CA PHE A 345 -16.38 8.28 -19.44
C PHE A 345 -17.33 7.49 -20.33
N GLU A 346 -17.32 7.80 -21.63
CA GLU A 346 -18.19 7.17 -22.64
C GLU A 346 -17.53 5.97 -23.35
N ASP A 347 -16.22 5.83 -23.19
CA ASP A 347 -15.43 4.73 -23.73
C ASP A 347 -15.06 3.73 -22.61
N SER A 348 -14.86 2.47 -22.99
CA SER A 348 -14.32 1.45 -22.10
C SER A 348 -12.85 1.73 -21.77
N ILE A 349 -12.40 1.29 -20.60
CA ILE A 349 -11.06 1.53 -20.08
C ILE A 349 -10.41 0.20 -19.73
N SER A 350 -9.29 -0.09 -20.38
CA SER A 350 -8.37 -1.19 -20.07
C SER A 350 -7.20 -0.65 -19.25
N MET A 351 -6.94 -1.22 -18.08
CA MET A 351 -5.84 -0.79 -17.21
C MET A 351 -4.96 -1.96 -16.79
N LEU A 352 -3.65 -1.76 -16.92
CA LEU A 352 -2.64 -2.64 -16.36
C LEU A 352 -1.89 -1.92 -15.24
N VAL A 353 -2.00 -2.45 -14.03
CA VAL A 353 -1.30 -1.93 -12.85
C VAL A 353 -0.16 -2.87 -12.51
N HIS A 354 1.07 -2.38 -12.64
CA HIS A 354 2.26 -3.15 -12.31
C HIS A 354 2.88 -2.65 -11.00
N ASN A 355 2.78 -3.50 -9.99
CA ASN A 355 3.32 -3.27 -8.66
C ASN A 355 3.81 -4.61 -8.13
N ASP A 356 5.03 -5.04 -8.49
CA ASP A 356 5.49 -6.40 -8.21
C ASP A 356 6.72 -6.50 -7.29
N GLN A 357 6.50 -7.18 -6.17
CA GLN A 357 7.51 -7.62 -5.23
C GLN A 357 8.39 -8.72 -5.84
N LYS A 358 9.60 -8.39 -6.30
CA LYS A 358 10.70 -9.37 -6.29
C LYS A 358 11.50 -9.26 -5.00
N LEU A 359 11.02 -9.94 -3.95
CA LEU A 359 11.88 -10.38 -2.85
C LEU A 359 12.77 -11.52 -3.37
N LYS A 360 14.07 -11.25 -3.61
CA LYS A 360 15.09 -12.31 -3.60
C LYS A 360 15.22 -12.81 -2.16
N VAL A 361 14.34 -13.73 -1.74
CA VAL A 361 14.64 -14.58 -0.58
C VAL A 361 15.63 -15.64 -1.06
N ASN A 362 16.90 -15.43 -0.76
CA ASN A 362 17.89 -16.50 -0.83
C ASN A 362 17.45 -17.60 0.13
N TRP A 363 16.93 -18.71 -0.40
CA TRP A 363 16.63 -19.93 0.34
C TRP A 363 17.94 -20.62 0.73
N GLY A 364 18.65 -20.02 1.67
CA GLY A 364 19.72 -20.67 2.42
C GLY A 364 19.21 -20.99 3.82
N ASN A 365 19.01 -22.29 4.08
CA ASN A 365 18.76 -22.93 5.39
C ASN A 365 17.29 -23.20 5.78
N CYS A 366 16.69 -24.20 5.13
CA CYS A 366 15.75 -25.12 5.79
C CYS A 366 15.61 -26.44 4.99
N ALA A 367 16.73 -27.17 4.82
CA ALA A 367 16.76 -28.63 4.66
C ALA A 367 18.22 -29.08 4.54
N LYS A 368 18.79 -29.61 5.62
CA LYS A 368 19.92 -30.55 5.50
C LYS A 368 19.33 -31.88 5.04
N PHE A 369 19.64 -32.31 3.82
CA PHE A 369 19.88 -33.72 3.47
C PHE A 369 20.63 -33.78 2.13
N LEU A 370 21.68 -34.60 2.09
CA LEU A 370 22.59 -34.95 0.97
C LEU A 370 21.99 -34.88 -0.45
N VAL A 371 22.72 -34.34 -1.43
CA VAL A 371 23.60 -35.06 -2.39
C VAL A 371 24.36 -34.05 -3.28
N ILE A 372 25.51 -34.50 -3.76
CA ILE A 372 26.66 -33.91 -4.45
C ILE A 372 26.36 -33.27 -5.83
N VAL A 373 27.16 -32.22 -6.11
CA VAL A 373 27.52 -31.49 -7.34
C VAL A 373 27.44 -32.25 -8.68
N PHE A 374 26.91 -31.59 -9.72
CA PHE A 374 27.54 -31.51 -11.06
C PHE A 374 27.23 -30.17 -11.74
N TYR A 375 28.29 -29.53 -12.23
CA TYR A 375 28.35 -28.34 -13.10
C TYR A 375 27.85 -28.68 -14.51
N LEU A 376 27.02 -27.83 -15.13
CA LEU A 376 27.06 -27.54 -16.57
C LEU A 376 26.53 -26.12 -16.87
N ASN A 377 27.37 -25.35 -17.56
CA ASN A 377 27.14 -24.03 -18.14
C ASN A 377 26.14 -24.07 -19.30
N TYR A 378 25.15 -23.17 -19.33
CA TYR A 378 24.61 -22.52 -20.55
C TYR A 378 23.95 -21.17 -20.17
N PRO A 379 24.09 -20.12 -21.00
CA PRO A 379 23.56 -18.79 -20.69
C PRO A 379 22.10 -18.69 -21.13
N TYR A 380 21.19 -18.43 -20.19
CA TYR A 380 19.82 -18.04 -20.51
C TYR A 380 19.62 -16.59 -20.05
N MET A 381 19.23 -15.72 -20.99
CA MET A 381 18.76 -14.37 -20.71
C MET A 381 17.51 -14.44 -19.83
N GLU A 382 17.61 -13.98 -18.59
CA GLU A 382 16.45 -13.69 -17.75
C GLU A 382 15.82 -12.36 -18.17
N ILE A 383 14.57 -12.38 -18.63
CA ILE A 383 13.76 -11.17 -18.78
C ILE A 383 13.15 -10.87 -17.41
N GLN A 384 13.77 -9.91 -16.73
CA GLN A 384 13.36 -9.44 -15.41
C GLN A 384 12.35 -8.29 -15.57
N VAL A 385 11.07 -8.57 -15.29
CA VAL A 385 10.04 -7.54 -15.04
C VAL A 385 10.20 -7.09 -13.58
N SER A 386 10.39 -5.79 -13.33
CA SER A 386 10.66 -5.26 -11.98
C SER A 386 10.04 -3.88 -11.77
N SER A 387 9.18 -3.73 -10.75
CA SER A 387 8.66 -2.43 -10.27
C SER A 387 8.38 -2.53 -8.76
N ALA A 388 8.86 -1.59 -7.94
CA ALA A 388 9.44 -1.99 -6.65
C ALA A 388 8.90 -1.29 -5.39
N VAL A 389 7.77 -0.56 -5.39
CA VAL A 389 7.25 0.07 -4.14
C VAL A 389 6.58 -1.00 -3.29
N PRO A 390 7.16 -1.44 -2.16
CA PRO A 390 6.61 -2.60 -1.49
C PRO A 390 5.45 -2.21 -0.58
N GLU A 391 4.35 -2.94 -0.70
CA GLU A 391 3.14 -2.71 0.10
C GLU A 391 3.39 -2.86 1.60
N GLY A 392 2.73 -1.98 2.38
CA GLY A 392 2.69 -2.09 3.84
C GLY A 392 4.00 -1.76 4.56
N LYS A 393 5.02 -1.24 3.85
CA LYS A 393 6.32 -0.85 4.41
C LYS A 393 6.43 0.63 4.80
N GLY A 394 5.34 1.38 4.72
CA GLY A 394 5.32 2.80 5.06
C GLY A 394 6.05 3.70 4.05
N VAL A 395 6.09 3.30 2.78
CA VAL A 395 6.71 4.07 1.66
C VAL A 395 5.71 4.53 0.59
N SER A 396 4.41 4.61 0.94
CA SER A 396 3.34 5.16 0.09
C SER A 396 3.03 4.39 -1.18
N SER A 397 2.90 3.07 -1.06
CA SER A 397 2.44 2.22 -2.17
C SER A 397 1.04 2.58 -2.66
N SER A 398 0.11 2.99 -1.76
CA SER A 398 -1.25 3.41 -2.13
C SER A 398 -1.24 4.68 -2.97
N ALA A 399 -0.61 5.76 -2.47
CA ALA A 399 -0.51 7.01 -3.19
C ALA A 399 0.21 6.88 -4.55
N SER A 400 1.23 6.03 -4.65
CA SER A 400 1.91 5.76 -5.93
C SER A 400 0.95 5.13 -6.94
N VAL A 401 0.13 4.16 -6.52
CA VAL A 401 -0.87 3.52 -7.39
C VAL A 401 -1.93 4.52 -7.82
N GLU A 402 -2.44 5.33 -6.90
CA GLU A 402 -3.46 6.35 -7.18
C GLU A 402 -2.93 7.41 -8.16
N VAL A 403 -1.73 7.97 -7.91
CA VAL A 403 -1.13 9.02 -8.74
C VAL A 403 -0.79 8.51 -10.13
N ALA A 404 -0.24 7.30 -10.24
CA ALA A 404 0.00 6.67 -11.55
C ALA A 404 -1.32 6.48 -12.30
N SER A 405 -2.33 5.90 -11.64
CA SER A 405 -3.64 5.65 -12.27
C SER A 405 -4.30 6.95 -12.75
N MET A 406 -4.39 7.95 -11.87
CA MET A 406 -4.96 9.26 -12.16
C MET A 406 -4.23 9.94 -13.33
N SER A 407 -2.89 9.90 -13.34
CA SER A 407 -2.08 10.53 -14.39
C SER A 407 -2.27 9.86 -15.75
N ALA A 408 -2.34 8.52 -15.78
CA ALA A 408 -2.54 7.78 -17.03
C ALA A 408 -3.96 7.99 -17.59
N ILE A 409 -4.98 8.00 -16.72
CA ILE A 409 -6.37 8.29 -17.12
C ILE A 409 -6.50 9.73 -17.61
N ALA A 410 -5.91 10.70 -16.90
CA ALA A 410 -5.93 12.10 -17.32
C ALA A 410 -5.29 12.27 -18.70
N ALA A 411 -4.13 11.66 -18.94
CA ALA A 411 -3.47 11.67 -20.25
C ALA A 411 -4.33 11.02 -21.35
N ALA A 412 -4.89 9.84 -21.10
CA ALA A 412 -5.73 9.11 -22.06
C ALA A 412 -7.02 9.85 -22.45
N HIS A 413 -7.48 10.78 -21.60
CA HIS A 413 -8.66 11.61 -21.83
C HIS A 413 -8.33 13.07 -22.18
N GLY A 414 -7.06 13.40 -22.41
CA GLY A 414 -6.62 14.75 -22.75
C GLY A 414 -6.87 15.80 -21.65
N LEU A 415 -6.98 15.38 -20.39
CA LEU A 415 -7.21 16.26 -19.25
C LEU A 415 -5.90 16.90 -18.81
N SER A 416 -5.85 18.23 -18.81
CA SER A 416 -4.72 18.98 -18.25
C SER A 416 -4.95 19.25 -16.77
N ILE A 417 -4.35 18.43 -15.91
CA ILE A 417 -4.46 18.53 -14.45
C ILE A 417 -3.06 18.77 -13.88
N SER A 418 -2.91 19.77 -13.00
CA SER A 418 -1.61 20.04 -12.37
C SER A 418 -1.20 18.89 -11.45
N PRO A 419 0.10 18.61 -11.25
CA PRO A 419 0.55 17.55 -10.33
C PRO A 419 0.02 17.72 -8.90
N ARG A 420 -0.13 18.98 -8.46
CA ARG A 420 -0.73 19.32 -7.17
C ARG A 420 -2.19 18.88 -7.11
N ASP A 421 -2.97 19.18 -8.13
CA ASP A 421 -4.40 18.83 -8.17
C ASP A 421 -4.61 17.32 -8.34
N ILE A 422 -3.74 16.64 -9.10
CA ILE A 422 -3.67 15.16 -9.13
C ILE A 422 -3.52 14.62 -7.70
N ALA A 423 -2.57 15.16 -6.92
CA ALA A 423 -2.35 14.71 -5.57
C ALA A 423 -3.58 14.91 -4.66
N LEU A 424 -4.27 16.05 -4.78
CA LEU A 424 -5.47 16.35 -4.01
C LEU A 424 -6.65 15.44 -4.40
N LEU A 425 -6.83 15.15 -5.68
CA LEU A 425 -7.85 14.22 -6.15
C LEU A 425 -7.56 12.79 -5.67
N CYS A 426 -6.29 12.35 -5.72
CA CYS A 426 -5.88 11.06 -5.15
C CYS A 426 -6.13 10.99 -3.63
N GLN A 427 -5.86 12.07 -2.89
CA GLN A 427 -6.16 12.11 -1.46
C GLN A 427 -7.67 11.92 -1.18
N LYS A 428 -8.55 12.43 -2.05
CA LYS A 428 -10.00 12.19 -1.96
C LYS A 428 -10.35 10.73 -2.20
N VAL A 429 -9.68 10.04 -3.13
CA VAL A 429 -9.84 8.59 -3.34
C VAL A 429 -9.55 7.83 -2.04
N GLU A 430 -8.38 8.08 -1.44
CA GLU A 430 -7.95 7.36 -0.24
C GLU A 430 -8.86 7.64 0.97
N ASN A 431 -9.23 8.91 1.19
CA ASN A 431 -10.08 9.32 2.31
C ASN A 431 -11.54 8.86 2.18
N HIS A 432 -12.16 9.08 1.01
CA HIS A 432 -13.61 8.94 0.88
C HIS A 432 -14.04 7.60 0.27
N ILE A 433 -13.25 7.01 -0.63
CA ILE A 433 -13.60 5.76 -1.31
C ILE A 433 -12.96 4.58 -0.61
N VAL A 434 -11.64 4.63 -0.37
CA VAL A 434 -10.93 3.56 0.36
C VAL A 434 -11.27 3.60 1.85
N GLY A 435 -11.40 4.81 2.40
CA GLY A 435 -11.74 5.05 3.80
C GLY A 435 -10.55 5.11 4.75
N ALA A 436 -9.34 5.37 4.24
CA ALA A 436 -8.15 5.54 5.06
C ALA A 436 -7.94 7.04 5.34
N PRO A 437 -7.83 7.47 6.61
CA PRO A 437 -7.91 8.89 6.98
C PRO A 437 -6.58 9.65 6.80
N CYS A 438 -5.89 9.48 5.67
CA CYS A 438 -4.55 10.00 5.43
C CYS A 438 -4.50 11.52 5.17
N GLY A 439 -3.33 12.14 5.42
CA GLY A 439 -2.99 13.45 4.87
C GLY A 439 -2.57 13.37 3.40
N VAL A 440 -2.11 14.51 2.87
CA VAL A 440 -1.80 14.70 1.43
C VAL A 440 -0.34 14.40 1.07
N MET A 441 0.49 14.20 2.08
CA MET A 441 1.95 14.18 1.97
C MET A 441 2.46 13.13 0.97
N ASP A 442 1.83 11.97 0.98
CA ASP A 442 2.19 10.81 0.17
C ASP A 442 1.91 11.08 -1.31
N GLN A 443 0.68 11.49 -1.63
CA GLN A 443 0.25 11.83 -2.97
C GLN A 443 1.03 13.03 -3.53
N MET A 444 1.24 14.07 -2.72
CA MET A 444 1.97 15.26 -3.16
C MET A 444 3.41 14.94 -3.50
N THR A 445 4.09 14.12 -2.70
CA THR A 445 5.47 13.72 -2.98
C THR A 445 5.56 12.86 -4.22
N SER A 446 4.61 11.94 -4.41
CA SER A 446 4.56 11.09 -5.59
C SER A 446 4.34 11.90 -6.88
N ALA A 447 3.48 12.93 -6.84
CA ALA A 447 3.16 13.75 -8.00
C ALA A 447 4.16 14.90 -8.26
N CYS A 448 4.68 15.55 -7.22
CA CYS A 448 5.47 16.78 -7.32
C CYS A 448 6.95 16.62 -6.98
N GLY A 449 7.38 15.44 -6.51
CA GLY A 449 8.76 15.19 -6.09
C GLY A 449 9.74 15.17 -7.26
N GLU A 450 10.94 15.70 -7.03
CA GLU A 450 12.05 15.62 -7.98
C GLU A 450 13.21 14.77 -7.44
N ALA A 451 13.96 14.15 -8.36
CA ALA A 451 15.16 13.39 -8.03
C ALA A 451 16.18 14.25 -7.27
N ASN A 452 16.79 13.66 -6.22
CA ASN A 452 17.81 14.28 -5.36
C ASN A 452 17.39 15.56 -4.60
N LYS A 453 16.08 15.81 -4.47
CA LYS A 453 15.55 16.96 -3.72
C LYS A 453 14.53 16.51 -2.69
N LEU A 454 14.43 17.28 -1.60
CA LEU A 454 13.34 17.18 -0.65
C LEU A 454 12.22 18.12 -1.08
N LEU A 455 11.00 17.58 -1.23
CA LEU A 455 9.80 18.36 -1.41
C LEU A 455 9.43 19.01 -0.08
N ALA A 456 9.53 20.34 -0.02
CA ALA A 456 9.04 21.14 1.08
C ALA A 456 7.59 21.55 0.81
N MET A 457 6.66 21.14 1.67
CA MET A 457 5.25 21.47 1.54
C MET A 457 4.58 21.75 2.88
N VAL A 458 3.55 22.58 2.88
CA VAL A 458 2.67 22.80 4.02
C VAL A 458 1.43 21.96 3.82
N CYS A 459 1.10 21.09 4.77
CA CYS A 459 0.05 20.09 4.54
C CYS A 459 -1.38 20.65 4.54
N GLN A 460 -1.61 21.85 5.09
CA GLN A 460 -2.84 22.62 4.89
C GLN A 460 -2.49 24.10 4.67
N PRO A 461 -2.84 24.72 3.53
CA PRO A 461 -3.82 24.28 2.52
C PRO A 461 -3.26 23.34 1.43
N ALA A 462 -2.33 22.44 1.78
CA ALA A 462 -1.71 21.49 0.87
C ALA A 462 -0.98 22.20 -0.28
N GLU A 463 0.05 22.96 0.08
CA GLU A 463 0.84 23.78 -0.84
C GLU A 463 2.30 23.37 -0.88
N VAL A 464 2.82 23.25 -2.10
CA VAL A 464 4.26 23.06 -2.33
C VAL A 464 4.95 24.40 -2.13
N ILE A 465 5.86 24.45 -1.16
CA ILE A 465 6.68 25.64 -0.88
C ILE A 465 7.90 25.67 -1.81
N GLY A 466 8.42 24.50 -2.19
CA GLY A 466 9.50 24.37 -3.14
C GLY A 466 10.30 23.10 -2.94
N LEU A 467 11.39 22.98 -3.69
CA LEU A 467 12.31 21.86 -3.63
C LEU A 467 13.60 22.29 -2.92
N VAL A 468 14.05 21.48 -1.97
CA VAL A 468 15.28 21.71 -1.21
C VAL A 468 16.33 20.72 -1.71
N GLU A 469 17.44 21.23 -2.24
CA GLU A 469 18.56 20.40 -2.67
C GLU A 469 19.13 19.61 -1.49
N ILE A 470 19.42 18.33 -1.72
CA ILE A 470 20.16 17.52 -0.74
C ILE A 470 21.66 17.84 -0.92
N PRO A 471 22.35 18.39 0.11
CA PRO A 471 23.77 18.71 -0.01
C PRO A 471 24.61 17.48 -0.39
N SER A 472 25.63 17.66 -1.23
CA SER A 472 26.39 16.54 -1.80
C SER A 472 27.13 15.69 -0.77
N HIS A 473 27.40 16.21 0.43
CA HIS A 473 28.00 15.47 1.54
C HIS A 473 26.98 14.69 2.40
N ILE A 474 25.69 14.82 2.14
CA ILE A 474 24.60 14.17 2.88
C ILE A 474 23.94 13.10 2.01
N ARG A 475 23.55 11.98 2.63
CA ARG A 475 22.72 10.95 1.99
C ARG A 475 21.66 10.44 2.97
N PHE A 476 20.51 10.08 2.42
CA PHE A 476 19.42 9.42 3.14
C PHE A 476 19.21 7.99 2.66
N TRP A 477 18.88 7.10 3.58
CA TRP A 477 18.48 5.72 3.31
C TRP A 477 17.17 5.38 4.02
N GLY A 478 16.32 4.56 3.41
CA GLY A 478 15.21 3.91 4.10
C GLY A 478 15.57 2.46 4.42
N ILE A 479 15.31 1.99 5.64
CA ILE A 479 15.51 0.59 6.04
C ILE A 479 14.16 0.00 6.49
N ASP A 480 13.65 -0.98 5.77
CA ASP A 480 12.39 -1.64 6.11
C ASP A 480 12.53 -2.60 7.31
N SER A 481 11.68 -2.41 8.33
CA SER A 481 11.63 -3.29 9.51
C SER A 481 11.05 -4.68 9.22
N GLY A 482 10.29 -4.84 8.13
CA GLY A 482 9.53 -6.04 7.82
C GLY A 482 8.22 -6.18 8.61
N ILE A 483 7.92 -5.23 9.50
CA ILE A 483 6.67 -5.17 10.25
C ILE A 483 5.66 -4.32 9.47
N ARG A 484 4.49 -4.89 9.17
CA ARG A 484 3.41 -4.17 8.49
C ARG A 484 2.65 -3.26 9.46
N HIS A 485 2.09 -2.16 8.95
CA HIS A 485 1.33 -1.12 9.67
C HIS A 485 0.03 -1.57 10.40
N SER A 486 -0.11 -2.81 10.82
CA SER A 486 -1.35 -3.32 11.45
C SER A 486 -1.12 -4.24 12.64
N VAL A 487 0.11 -4.32 13.15
CA VAL A 487 0.49 -5.34 14.15
C VAL A 487 1.05 -4.67 15.42
N GLY A 488 0.19 -4.05 16.23
CA GLY A 488 0.47 -3.87 17.67
C GLY A 488 0.50 -2.46 18.29
N GLY A 489 0.24 -1.37 17.55
CA GLY A 489 0.21 0.00 18.09
C GLY A 489 -1.17 0.68 18.00
N ALA A 490 -1.29 1.92 18.50
CA ALA A 490 -2.45 2.77 18.23
C ALA A 490 -2.58 2.93 16.71
N ASP A 491 -3.79 2.80 16.14
CA ASP A 491 -3.94 3.08 14.71
C ASP A 491 -3.76 4.59 14.44
N TYR A 492 -3.19 4.93 13.29
CA TYR A 492 -2.97 6.31 12.85
C TYR A 492 -4.23 7.19 12.98
N GLY A 493 -5.42 6.63 12.72
CA GLY A 493 -6.70 7.34 12.84
C GLY A 493 -6.98 7.79 14.27
N SER A 494 -6.69 6.96 15.27
CA SER A 494 -6.85 7.30 16.69
C SER A 494 -5.91 8.41 17.15
N VAL A 495 -4.69 8.47 16.59
CA VAL A 495 -3.74 9.53 16.87
C VAL A 495 -4.17 10.85 16.24
N ARG A 496 -4.67 10.81 15.01
CA ARG A 496 -5.32 11.96 14.36
C ARG A 496 -6.48 12.49 15.21
N ILE A 497 -7.40 11.63 15.65
CA ILE A 497 -8.51 12.01 16.55
C ILE A 497 -7.97 12.70 17.81
N GLY A 498 -6.96 12.10 18.46
CA GLY A 498 -6.31 12.67 19.65
C GLY A 498 -5.73 14.07 19.43
N ALA A 499 -5.10 14.32 18.29
CA ALA A 499 -4.57 15.63 17.93
C ALA A 499 -5.70 16.66 17.75
N PHE A 500 -6.77 16.31 17.03
CA PHE A 500 -7.93 17.18 16.84
C PHE A 500 -8.69 17.45 18.15
N MET A 501 -8.81 16.45 19.04
CA MET A 501 -9.32 16.64 20.40
C MET A 501 -8.48 17.67 21.17
N GLY A 502 -7.15 17.55 21.12
CA GLY A 502 -6.24 18.50 21.75
C GLY A 502 -6.38 19.92 21.20
N ARG A 503 -6.52 20.07 19.88
CA ARG A 503 -6.80 21.37 19.23
C ARG A 503 -8.10 21.98 19.76
N LYS A 504 -9.18 21.20 19.83
CA LYS A 504 -10.48 21.66 20.35
C LYS A 504 -10.38 22.13 21.80
N MET A 505 -9.65 21.39 22.63
CA MET A 505 -9.40 21.76 24.03
C MET A 505 -8.60 23.07 24.14
N ILE A 506 -7.52 23.23 23.36
CA ILE A 506 -6.73 24.47 23.33
C ILE A 506 -7.60 25.67 22.95
N LYS A 507 -8.40 25.57 21.88
CA LYS A 507 -9.33 26.65 21.47
C LYS A 507 -10.31 27.03 22.58
N SER A 508 -10.87 26.03 23.25
CA SER A 508 -11.80 26.23 24.37
C SER A 508 -11.12 26.93 25.55
N ILE A 509 -9.91 26.50 25.92
CA ILE A 509 -9.11 27.13 26.98
C ILE A 509 -8.81 28.58 26.63
N ALA A 510 -8.29 28.85 25.43
CA ALA A 510 -7.95 30.18 24.97
C ALA A 510 -9.19 31.10 24.95
N SER A 511 -10.33 30.62 24.44
CA SER A 511 -11.60 31.35 24.45
C SER A 511 -12.07 31.68 25.87
N SER A 512 -11.95 30.72 26.80
CA SER A 512 -12.31 30.95 28.20
C SER A 512 -11.41 31.97 28.91
N THR A 513 -10.13 32.02 28.52
CA THR A 513 -9.18 33.02 29.01
C THR A 513 -9.53 34.39 28.43
N LEU A 514 -9.77 34.48 27.12
CA LEU A 514 -10.17 35.71 26.44
C LEU A 514 -11.44 36.33 27.06
N SER A 515 -12.46 35.53 27.33
CA SER A 515 -13.70 35.99 27.96
C SER A 515 -13.51 36.48 29.39
N ARG A 516 -12.53 35.94 30.13
CA ARG A 516 -12.17 36.42 31.49
C ARG A 516 -11.32 37.69 31.45
N SER A 517 -10.63 37.93 30.34
CA SER A 517 -9.78 39.11 30.11
C SER A 517 -10.53 40.32 29.55
N LEU A 518 -11.74 40.15 29.02
CA LEU A 518 -12.60 41.24 28.56
C LEU A 518 -13.32 41.90 29.76
N PRO A 519 -13.43 43.25 29.81
CA PRO A 519 -13.96 43.92 30.98
C PRO A 519 -15.43 43.54 31.26
N SER A 520 -15.72 43.13 32.49
CA SER A 520 -17.06 43.29 33.04
C SER A 520 -17.44 44.77 33.00
N ALA A 521 -18.71 45.07 32.78
CA ALA A 521 -19.27 46.43 32.65
C ALA A 521 -19.01 47.40 33.83
N ASN A 522 -18.28 46.98 34.87
CA ASN A 522 -17.85 47.80 35.99
C ASN A 522 -16.33 48.00 35.91
N GLY A 523 -15.92 49.06 35.22
CA GLY A 523 -14.53 49.35 34.87
C GLY A 523 -13.61 49.60 36.06
N LEU A 524 -13.03 48.53 36.61
CA LEU A 524 -11.86 48.63 37.49
C LEU A 524 -10.83 47.55 37.13
N ILE A 525 -9.79 48.04 36.44
CA ILE A 525 -8.41 47.57 36.32
C ILE A 525 -8.17 46.26 35.53
N LEU A 526 -7.62 46.41 34.32
CA LEU A 526 -6.43 45.66 33.90
C LEU A 526 -5.64 46.48 32.87
N ASP A 527 -4.61 47.19 33.33
CA ASP A 527 -3.68 47.97 32.50
C ASP A 527 -2.35 47.19 32.27
N GLU A 528 -2.39 45.85 32.35
CA GLU A 528 -1.19 44.99 32.38
C GLU A 528 -1.27 43.74 31.46
N LEU A 529 -2.11 43.72 30.44
CA LEU A 529 -1.93 42.81 29.31
C LEU A 529 -1.58 43.64 28.09
N GLU A 530 -0.30 43.64 27.70
CA GLU A 530 0.15 44.23 26.45
C GLU A 530 -0.76 43.77 25.30
N ASP A 531 -1.17 44.68 24.41
CA ASP A 531 -2.08 44.39 23.28
C ASP A 531 -1.69 43.13 22.48
N ASP A 532 -0.38 42.88 22.38
CA ASP A 532 0.20 41.69 21.73
C ASP A 532 -0.21 40.38 22.41
N SER A 533 -0.30 40.35 23.75
CA SER A 533 -0.74 39.16 24.50
C SER A 533 -2.21 38.83 24.24
N VAL A 534 -3.06 39.84 24.12
CA VAL A 534 -4.48 39.66 23.80
C VAL A 534 -4.65 39.16 22.37
N ASN A 535 -3.88 39.69 21.42
CA ASN A 535 -3.89 39.25 20.02
C ASN A 535 -3.44 37.78 19.87
N LEU A 536 -2.43 37.36 20.62
CA LEU A 536 -1.99 35.96 20.65
C LEU A 536 -3.10 35.03 21.17
N ILE A 537 -3.77 35.38 22.26
CA ILE A 537 -4.87 34.57 22.81
C ILE A 537 -6.05 34.51 21.83
N LYS A 538 -6.37 35.61 21.13
CA LYS A 538 -7.38 35.62 20.07
C LYS A 538 -7.05 34.62 18.95
N ALA A 539 -5.80 34.62 18.48
CA ALA A 539 -5.35 33.67 17.45
C ALA A 539 -5.41 32.21 17.94
N GLU A 540 -5.11 31.97 19.22
CA GLU A 540 -5.21 30.65 19.85
C GLU A 540 -6.66 30.19 20.04
N ALA A 541 -7.60 31.11 20.31
CA ALA A 541 -9.03 30.83 20.38
C ALA A 541 -9.61 30.44 19.00
N SER A 542 -9.08 31.02 17.92
CA SER A 542 -9.43 30.68 16.54
C SER A 542 -8.46 29.67 15.89
N LEU A 543 -7.66 28.94 16.67
CA LEU A 543 -6.58 28.08 16.14
C LEU A 543 -7.10 27.06 15.11
N ASP A 544 -6.68 27.20 13.86
CA ASP A 544 -7.04 26.26 12.78
C ASP A 544 -6.12 25.04 12.80
N TYR A 545 -4.84 25.24 13.08
CA TYR A 545 -3.82 24.20 12.99
C TYR A 545 -2.94 24.20 14.23
N LEU A 546 -2.70 23.02 14.80
CA LEU A 546 -1.83 22.88 15.97
C LEU A 546 -0.43 23.45 15.70
N CYS A 547 0.10 23.26 14.48
CA CYS A 547 1.42 23.75 14.10
C CYS A 547 1.60 25.28 14.13
N ASN A 548 0.51 26.05 14.22
CA ASN A 548 0.54 27.51 14.34
C ASN A 548 0.86 27.95 15.77
N LEU A 549 0.74 27.06 16.76
CA LEU A 549 1.22 27.29 18.10
C LEU A 549 2.73 27.01 18.16
N SER A 550 3.48 27.85 18.88
CA SER A 550 4.90 27.59 19.10
C SER A 550 5.12 26.64 20.29
N PRO A 551 6.24 25.89 20.31
CA PRO A 551 6.57 25.00 21.43
C PRO A 551 6.54 25.70 22.79
N HIS A 552 7.11 26.91 22.90
CA HIS A 552 7.14 27.62 24.17
C HIS A 552 5.73 28.04 24.65
N ARG A 553 4.87 28.51 23.74
CA ARG A 553 3.47 28.85 24.07
C ARG A 553 2.71 27.63 24.55
N TYR A 554 2.88 26.50 23.87
CA TYR A 554 2.26 25.23 24.26
C TYR A 554 2.68 24.79 25.66
N GLU A 555 3.98 24.77 25.97
CA GLU A 555 4.47 24.34 27.28
C GLU A 555 4.07 25.29 28.41
N ALA A 556 4.10 26.59 28.14
CA ALA A 556 3.77 27.60 29.15
C ALA A 556 2.29 27.55 29.55
N LEU A 557 1.37 27.33 28.60
CA LEU A 557 -0.07 27.53 28.82
C LEU A 557 -0.91 26.26 28.75
N TYR A 558 -0.58 25.31 27.88
CA TYR A 558 -1.53 24.26 27.48
C TYR A 558 -1.10 22.85 27.88
N ALA A 559 0.20 22.54 27.88
CA ALA A 559 0.71 21.18 28.09
C ALA A 559 0.20 20.51 29.36
N LYS A 560 0.13 21.26 30.47
CA LYS A 560 -0.35 20.77 31.78
C LYS A 560 -1.87 20.68 31.87
N MET A 561 -2.59 21.39 31.00
CA MET A 561 -4.05 21.44 31.00
C MET A 561 -4.69 20.33 30.17
N LEU A 562 -3.98 19.81 29.17
CA LEU A 562 -4.47 18.70 28.35
C LEU A 562 -4.31 17.38 29.12
N PRO A 563 -5.33 16.51 29.17
CA PRO A 563 -5.19 15.19 29.77
C PRO A 563 -4.31 14.29 28.90
N GLU A 564 -3.66 13.29 29.52
CA GLU A 564 -2.92 12.28 28.75
C GLU A 564 -3.85 11.53 27.78
N SER A 565 -5.03 11.13 28.26
CA SER A 565 -6.06 10.48 27.48
C SER A 565 -7.47 10.83 27.97
N ILE A 566 -8.48 10.60 27.12
CA ILE A 566 -9.90 10.83 27.43
C ILE A 566 -10.78 9.78 26.75
N LEU A 567 -11.89 9.39 27.39
CA LEU A 567 -12.92 8.55 26.79
C LEU A 567 -13.70 9.36 25.74
N GLY A 568 -14.02 8.75 24.59
CA GLY A 568 -14.77 9.38 23.51
C GLY A 568 -16.09 9.99 23.98
N GLU A 569 -16.87 9.24 24.76
CA GLU A 569 -18.14 9.71 25.37
C GLU A 569 -17.93 10.98 26.21
N THR A 570 -16.97 10.96 27.15
CA THR A 570 -16.65 12.12 28.01
C THR A 570 -16.20 13.34 27.20
N PHE A 571 -15.51 13.13 26.09
CA PHE A 571 -15.13 14.24 25.20
C PHE A 571 -16.36 14.82 24.48
N LEU A 572 -17.22 13.96 23.94
CA LEU A 572 -18.41 14.35 23.18
C LEU A 572 -19.44 15.07 24.06
N GLU A 573 -19.63 14.65 25.32
CA GLU A 573 -20.48 15.34 26.30
C GLU A 573 -20.06 16.80 26.50
N LYS A 574 -18.76 17.09 26.44
CA LYS A 574 -18.21 18.42 26.69
C LYS A 574 -18.03 19.28 25.44
N TYR A 575 -17.62 18.68 24.32
CA TYR A 575 -17.17 19.42 23.13
C TYR A 575 -18.00 19.17 21.86
N ILE A 576 -18.94 18.20 21.90
CA ILE A 576 -19.84 17.77 20.81
C ILE A 576 -19.10 17.07 19.65
N ASP A 577 -17.98 17.61 19.19
CA ASP A 577 -17.11 17.04 18.15
C ASP A 577 -15.64 17.48 18.34
N HIS A 578 -14.74 16.86 17.57
CA HIS A 578 -13.32 17.25 17.45
C HIS A 578 -13.03 18.12 16.21
N SER A 579 -14.04 18.38 15.37
CA SER A 579 -13.96 19.22 14.16
C SER A 579 -12.93 18.72 13.13
N ASP A 580 -12.92 17.41 12.86
CA ASP A 580 -12.25 16.78 11.71
C ASP A 580 -13.30 16.24 10.75
N ALA A 581 -13.18 16.53 9.46
CA ALA A 581 -14.14 16.08 8.45
C ALA A 581 -13.94 14.62 8.01
N VAL A 582 -12.80 14.01 8.38
CA VAL A 582 -12.39 12.68 7.88
C VAL A 582 -12.62 11.57 8.91
N THR A 583 -12.54 11.88 10.21
CA THR A 583 -12.62 10.88 11.28
C THR A 583 -13.85 11.08 12.16
N VAL A 584 -14.32 9.99 12.77
CA VAL A 584 -15.45 9.98 13.72
C VAL A 584 -14.97 9.42 15.05
N ILE A 585 -15.42 10.02 16.15
CA ILE A 585 -15.10 9.58 17.51
C ILE A 585 -15.95 8.34 17.83
N ASP A 586 -15.31 7.28 18.31
CA ASP A 586 -15.97 6.15 18.96
C ASP A 586 -16.14 6.46 20.45
N GLU A 587 -17.39 6.59 20.89
CA GLU A 587 -17.77 6.88 22.27
C GLU A 587 -17.12 5.93 23.28
N LYS A 588 -16.94 4.66 22.90
CA LYS A 588 -16.45 3.59 23.79
C LYS A 588 -14.94 3.49 23.82
N ARG A 589 -14.23 4.28 23.00
CA ARG A 589 -12.77 4.23 22.89
C ARG A 589 -12.12 5.34 23.71
N THR A 590 -11.04 4.99 24.38
CA THR A 590 -10.14 5.97 25.01
C THR A 590 -9.08 6.43 24.02
N TYR A 591 -8.91 7.73 23.87
CA TYR A 591 -7.95 8.36 22.97
C TYR A 591 -6.83 9.04 23.75
N VAL A 592 -5.58 8.84 23.33
CA VAL A 592 -4.45 9.66 23.80
C VAL A 592 -4.58 11.06 23.20
N VAL A 593 -4.40 12.11 23.99
CA VAL A 593 -4.65 13.50 23.56
C VAL A 593 -3.39 14.35 23.64
N ARG A 594 -2.70 14.36 24.78
CA ARG A 594 -1.56 15.27 25.02
C ARG A 594 -0.42 15.06 24.04
N ALA A 595 0.04 13.82 23.86
CA ALA A 595 1.15 13.54 22.95
C ALA A 595 0.80 13.82 21.46
N PRO A 596 -0.36 13.35 20.94
CA PRO A 596 -0.78 13.70 19.58
C PRO A 596 -1.01 15.20 19.34
N ALA A 597 -1.45 15.96 20.35
CA ALA A 597 -1.55 17.42 20.24
C ALA A 597 -0.17 18.10 20.22
N LYS A 598 0.75 17.62 21.06
CA LYS A 598 2.13 18.12 21.17
C LYS A 598 2.95 17.86 19.90
N HIS A 599 2.76 16.71 19.25
CA HIS A 599 3.61 16.28 18.13
C HIS A 599 3.64 17.28 16.97
N PRO A 600 2.52 17.69 16.35
CA PRO A 600 2.50 18.72 15.29
C PRO A 600 3.20 20.04 15.63
N ILE A 601 3.03 20.52 16.86
CA ILE A 601 3.59 21.79 17.34
C ILE A 601 5.13 21.75 17.29
N TYR A 602 5.68 20.69 17.87
CA TYR A 602 7.12 20.49 17.94
C TYR A 602 7.70 20.04 16.60
N GLU A 603 6.98 19.21 15.87
CA GLU A 603 7.44 18.69 14.57
C GLU A 603 7.58 19.81 13.55
N ASN A 604 6.63 20.74 13.49
CA ASN A 604 6.75 21.93 12.63
C ASN A 604 8.00 22.76 12.94
N PHE A 605 8.33 22.93 14.22
CA PHE A 605 9.57 23.59 14.63
C PHE A 605 10.81 22.79 14.20
N ARG A 606 10.81 21.47 14.45
CA ARG A 606 11.92 20.60 14.06
C ARG A 606 12.14 20.59 12.54
N VAL A 607 11.09 20.57 11.73
CA VAL A 607 11.21 20.63 10.26
C VAL A 607 11.81 21.95 9.80
N LYS A 608 11.39 23.08 10.38
CA LYS A 608 11.97 24.41 10.07
C LYS A 608 13.46 24.46 10.45
N ALA A 609 13.82 23.95 11.63
CA ALA A 609 15.21 23.85 12.07
C ALA A 609 16.03 22.92 11.15
N PHE A 610 15.49 21.75 10.79
CA PHE A 610 16.11 20.80 9.89
C PHE A 610 16.37 21.41 8.52
N LYS A 611 15.38 22.10 7.94
CA LYS A 611 15.52 22.81 6.67
C LYS A 611 16.63 23.86 6.70
N ALA A 612 16.69 24.66 7.78
CA ALA A 612 17.74 25.68 7.93
C ALA A 612 19.13 25.05 8.05
N LEU A 613 19.25 23.96 8.82
CA LEU A 613 20.50 23.22 9.00
C LEU A 613 20.93 22.51 7.71
N LEU A 614 20.03 22.01 6.87
CA LEU A 614 20.42 21.42 5.58
C LEU A 614 21.19 22.42 4.69
N THR A 615 20.86 23.70 4.79
CA THR A 615 21.51 24.77 4.00
C THR A 615 22.72 25.41 4.67
N SER A 616 23.08 25.00 5.90
CA SER A 616 24.23 25.54 6.60
C SER A 616 25.56 24.99 6.07
N THR A 617 26.66 25.60 6.50
CA THR A 617 28.02 25.12 6.21
C THR A 617 28.18 23.66 6.62
N SER A 618 28.88 22.88 5.77
CA SER A 618 29.19 21.48 6.03
C SER A 618 30.09 21.33 7.25
N SER A 619 29.60 20.64 8.29
CA SER A 619 30.39 20.28 9.48
C SER A 619 29.81 19.04 10.16
N ASP A 620 30.57 18.45 11.10
CA ASP A 620 30.08 17.34 11.92
C ASP A 620 28.98 17.77 12.90
N GLU A 621 29.04 19.01 13.37
CA GLU A 621 28.00 19.59 14.22
C GLU A 621 26.69 19.75 13.44
N GLN A 622 26.75 20.13 12.16
CA GLN A 622 25.57 20.17 11.28
C GLN A 622 24.92 18.79 11.20
N LEU A 623 25.69 17.76 10.86
CA LEU A 623 25.17 16.39 10.69
C LEU A 623 24.64 15.82 12.02
N THR A 624 25.35 16.08 13.12
CA THR A 624 24.91 15.71 14.47
C THR A 624 23.59 16.39 14.83
N ALA A 625 23.45 17.70 14.56
CA ALA A 625 22.22 18.44 14.84
C ALA A 625 21.04 17.97 13.98
N LEU A 626 21.27 17.71 12.69
CA LEU A 626 20.27 17.11 11.80
C LEU A 626 19.83 15.73 12.31
N GLY A 627 20.79 14.89 12.70
CA GLY A 627 20.52 13.55 13.21
C GLY A 627 19.76 13.54 14.54
N GLU A 628 20.08 14.45 15.44
CA GLU A 628 19.38 14.66 16.70
C GLU A 628 17.90 15.02 16.48
N LEU A 629 17.60 15.86 15.48
CA LEU A 629 16.22 16.19 15.12
C LEU A 629 15.45 14.95 14.63
N LEU A 630 16.09 14.04 13.89
CA LEU A 630 15.47 12.76 13.49
C LEU A 630 15.13 11.91 14.72
N TYR A 631 16.09 11.74 15.65
CA TYR A 631 15.84 10.97 16.87
C TYR A 631 14.70 11.57 17.71
N GLN A 632 14.67 12.90 17.86
CA GLN A 632 13.59 13.58 18.57
C GLN A 632 12.22 13.36 17.90
N CYS A 633 12.16 13.37 16.57
CA CYS A 633 10.94 13.01 15.85
C CYS A 633 10.54 11.56 16.15
N HIS A 634 11.47 10.60 16.06
CA HIS A 634 11.20 9.18 16.36
C HIS A 634 10.63 8.96 17.76
N TYR A 635 11.20 9.59 18.78
CA TYR A 635 10.67 9.45 20.15
C TYR A 635 9.33 10.20 20.32
N SER A 636 9.16 11.36 19.70
CA SER A 636 7.88 12.08 19.69
C SER A 636 6.77 11.26 19.02
N TYR A 637 7.14 10.48 18.01
CA TYR A 637 6.26 9.57 17.29
C TYR A 637 5.85 8.36 18.14
N GLY A 638 6.83 7.73 18.80
CA GLY A 638 6.59 6.64 19.75
C GLY A 638 5.68 7.07 20.90
N ALA A 639 5.84 8.29 21.42
CA ALA A 639 4.98 8.87 22.45
C ALA A 639 3.51 9.03 22.03
N CYS A 640 3.23 9.10 20.72
CA CYS A 640 1.86 9.11 20.19
C CYS A 640 1.24 7.70 20.15
N GLY A 641 1.99 6.64 20.51
CA GLY A 641 1.53 5.25 20.47
C GLY A 641 1.76 4.54 19.13
N LEU A 642 2.58 5.11 18.24
CA LEU A 642 2.84 4.59 16.90
C LEU A 642 4.20 3.85 16.77
N GLY A 643 4.95 3.70 17.85
CA GLY A 643 6.24 2.98 17.86
C GLY A 643 6.11 1.50 17.51
N SER A 644 7.23 0.85 17.18
CA SER A 644 7.27 -0.60 16.96
C SER A 644 8.64 -1.18 17.28
N ASP A 645 8.68 -2.39 17.84
CA ASP A 645 9.94 -3.05 18.21
C ASP A 645 10.93 -3.15 17.05
N GLY A 646 10.43 -3.36 15.82
CA GLY A 646 11.26 -3.46 14.62
C GLY A 646 11.92 -2.13 14.24
N THR A 647 11.13 -1.05 14.19
CA THR A 647 11.66 0.28 13.88
C THR A 647 12.59 0.79 14.99
N ASP A 648 12.23 0.56 16.25
CA ASP A 648 13.00 1.00 17.41
C ASP A 648 14.33 0.22 17.50
N ARG A 649 14.35 -1.04 17.06
CA ARG A 649 15.58 -1.81 16.92
C ARG A 649 16.46 -1.29 15.80
N LEU A 650 15.92 -0.94 14.64
CA LEU A 650 16.69 -0.34 13.55
C LEU A 650 17.32 1.00 13.98
N VAL A 651 16.55 1.86 14.64
CA VAL A 651 17.04 3.14 15.17
C VAL A 651 18.18 2.91 16.18
N ARG A 652 18.04 1.95 17.09
CA ARG A 652 19.11 1.56 18.02
C ARG A 652 20.37 1.05 17.32
N LEU A 653 20.23 0.24 16.27
CA LEU A 653 21.39 -0.23 15.49
C LEU A 653 22.13 0.93 14.82
N VAL A 654 21.43 1.96 14.35
CA VAL A 654 22.06 3.19 13.82
C VAL A 654 22.80 3.94 14.94
N GLN A 655 22.19 4.09 16.12
CA GLN A 655 22.84 4.72 17.29
C GLN A 655 24.12 3.97 17.70
N GLU A 656 24.08 2.63 17.70
CA GLU A 656 25.26 1.81 18.00
C GLU A 656 26.37 1.99 16.96
N MET A 657 26.04 2.12 15.67
CA MET A 657 27.02 2.43 14.62
C MET A 657 27.60 3.83 14.75
N GLN A 658 26.79 4.81 15.13
CA GLN A 658 27.21 6.19 15.36
C GLN A 658 28.15 6.32 16.57
N HIS A 659 27.89 5.57 17.65
CA HIS A 659 28.66 5.64 18.90
C HIS A 659 29.71 4.53 19.07
N GLY A 660 29.86 3.64 18.07
CA GLY A 660 30.89 2.61 18.07
C GLY A 660 32.29 3.23 18.16
N LYS A 661 33.23 2.57 18.87
CA LYS A 661 34.59 3.10 19.05
C LYS A 661 35.23 3.38 17.68
N PRO A 662 35.56 4.64 17.35
CA PRO A 662 36.31 4.92 16.15
C PRO A 662 37.70 4.30 16.30
N SER A 663 38.17 3.60 15.26
CA SER A 663 39.62 3.53 15.01
C SER A 663 40.10 4.98 14.97
N SER A 664 41.27 5.28 15.54
CA SER A 664 41.74 6.59 15.99
C SER A 664 41.92 7.69 14.90
N SER A 665 41.26 7.57 13.75
CA SER A 665 41.42 8.41 12.57
C SER A 665 40.17 8.57 11.70
N GLU A 666 38.99 8.05 12.09
CA GLU A 666 37.83 8.10 11.19
C GLU A 666 36.65 8.88 11.78
N ASP A 667 36.23 9.93 11.06
CA ASP A 667 35.05 10.73 11.32
C ASP A 667 33.75 9.88 11.40
N GLY A 668 32.73 10.45 12.03
CA GLY A 668 31.37 9.90 12.05
C GLY A 668 30.80 9.68 10.65
N THR A 669 29.90 8.71 10.49
CA THR A 669 29.37 8.31 9.16
C THR A 669 27.85 8.28 9.13
N LEU A 670 27.20 7.67 10.11
CA LEU A 670 25.76 7.77 10.36
C LEU A 670 25.48 8.68 11.56
N TYR A 671 24.42 9.48 11.49
CA TYR A 671 24.19 10.56 12.46
C TYR A 671 22.79 10.58 13.07
N GLY A 672 21.80 9.99 12.41
CA GLY A 672 20.43 10.00 12.91
C GLY A 672 19.52 9.04 12.18
N ALA A 673 18.44 8.64 12.86
CA ALA A 673 17.42 7.78 12.27
C ALA A 673 16.04 8.03 12.87
N LYS A 674 14.99 7.88 12.05
CA LYS A 674 13.59 7.93 12.49
C LYS A 674 12.71 7.01 11.68
N ILE A 675 11.61 6.58 12.28
CA ILE A 675 10.50 5.95 11.56
C ILE A 675 9.90 6.89 10.49
N THR A 676 9.40 6.33 9.40
CA THR A 676 8.70 7.03 8.30
C THR A 676 7.34 6.38 8.03
N GLY A 677 6.34 7.20 7.68
CA GLY A 677 4.99 6.75 7.32
C GLY A 677 4.00 6.67 8.49
N GLY A 678 2.90 5.95 8.28
CA GLY A 678 1.74 5.90 9.19
C GLY A 678 1.89 5.11 10.49
N GLY A 679 2.95 4.31 10.65
CA GLY A 679 3.39 3.79 11.96
C GLY A 679 3.01 2.37 12.29
N SER A 680 3.33 1.97 13.52
CA SER A 680 3.17 0.59 14.01
C SER A 680 3.90 -0.45 13.13
N GLY A 681 5.08 -0.08 12.63
CA GLY A 681 5.88 -0.84 11.68
C GLY A 681 6.44 0.07 10.57
N GLY A 682 6.87 -0.54 9.47
CA GLY A 682 7.30 0.18 8.27
C GLY A 682 8.81 0.42 8.20
N THR A 683 9.20 1.58 7.67
CA THR A 683 10.57 1.90 7.28
C THR A 683 11.20 2.91 8.26
N VAL A 684 12.52 2.88 8.38
CA VAL A 684 13.33 3.86 9.12
C VAL A 684 14.17 4.69 8.14
N CYS A 685 13.97 6.00 8.12
CA CYS A 685 14.84 6.97 7.43
C CYS A 685 16.12 7.18 8.24
N VAL A 686 17.28 7.03 7.62
CA VAL A 686 18.61 7.22 8.21
C VAL A 686 19.34 8.33 7.47
N ILE A 687 20.00 9.23 8.20
CA ILE A 687 20.88 10.27 7.65
C ILE A 687 22.34 9.94 7.94
N GLY A 688 23.20 10.17 6.94
CA GLY A 688 24.65 10.02 7.08
C GLY A 688 25.44 10.78 6.04
N ARG A 689 26.77 10.72 6.17
CA ARG A 689 27.70 11.24 5.15
C ARG A 689 27.52 10.46 3.86
N ASN A 690 27.56 11.17 2.73
CA ASN A 690 27.57 10.58 1.41
C ASN A 690 28.96 9.98 1.08
N CYS A 691 29.29 8.85 1.71
CA CYS A 691 30.54 8.14 1.49
C CYS A 691 30.34 6.60 1.51
N LEU A 692 31.31 5.87 0.97
CA LEU A 692 31.27 4.41 0.87
C LEU A 692 31.10 3.74 2.25
N ARG A 693 31.76 4.28 3.29
CA ARG A 693 31.72 3.74 4.65
C ARG A 693 30.32 3.78 5.25
N SER A 694 29.56 4.86 5.04
CA SER A 694 28.16 4.92 5.44
C SER A 694 27.32 3.84 4.77
N SER A 695 27.50 3.61 3.46
CA SER A 695 26.81 2.53 2.74
C SER A 695 27.17 1.13 3.28
N GLN A 696 28.43 0.91 3.65
CA GLN A 696 28.87 -0.34 4.28
C GLN A 696 28.22 -0.55 5.65
N GLN A 697 28.11 0.49 6.47
CA GLN A 697 27.43 0.42 7.77
C GLN A 697 25.93 0.18 7.63
N ILE A 698 25.26 0.74 6.60
CA ILE A 698 23.85 0.44 6.32
C ILE A 698 23.67 -1.06 6.01
N LEU A 699 24.57 -1.66 5.23
CA LEU A 699 24.56 -3.11 4.96
C LEU A 699 24.87 -3.92 6.23
N GLU A 700 25.79 -3.45 7.08
CA GLU A 700 26.05 -4.08 8.38
C GLU A 700 24.80 -4.07 9.26
N ILE A 701 24.09 -2.93 9.36
CA ILE A 701 22.81 -2.83 10.07
C ILE A 701 21.79 -3.81 9.51
N GLN A 702 21.68 -3.92 8.18
CA GLN A 702 20.81 -4.87 7.49
C GLN A 702 21.12 -6.33 7.92
N HIS A 703 22.40 -6.70 7.95
CA HIS A 703 22.83 -8.03 8.38
C HIS A 703 22.62 -8.29 9.87
N ARG A 704 22.92 -7.31 10.74
CA ARG A 704 22.70 -7.39 12.19
C ARG A 704 21.21 -7.51 12.52
N TYR A 705 20.35 -6.76 11.82
CA TYR A 705 18.91 -6.86 11.97
C TYR A 705 18.40 -8.24 11.53
N LYS A 706 18.91 -8.78 10.40
CA LYS A 706 18.61 -10.15 9.98
C LYS A 706 19.05 -11.20 10.99
N GLY A 707 20.27 -11.09 11.51
CA GLY A 707 20.75 -11.99 12.57
C GLY A 707 19.87 -11.95 13.82
N GLY A 708 19.30 -10.77 14.12
CA GLY A 708 18.46 -10.54 15.27
C GLY A 708 16.97 -10.88 15.13
N THR A 709 16.44 -10.93 13.91
CA THR A 709 14.99 -11.06 13.63
C THR A 709 14.64 -12.16 12.63
N GLY A 710 15.62 -12.68 11.88
CA GLY A 710 15.42 -13.55 10.72
C GLY A 710 15.00 -12.82 9.44
N TYR A 711 14.59 -11.54 9.54
CA TYR A 711 14.16 -10.73 8.40
C TYR A 711 15.33 -9.96 7.79
N LEU A 712 15.52 -10.01 6.46
CA LEU A 712 16.49 -9.17 5.77
C LEU A 712 15.80 -7.87 5.32
N PRO A 713 16.14 -6.70 5.91
CA PRO A 713 15.54 -5.42 5.51
C PRO A 713 15.72 -5.11 4.03
N PHE A 714 14.73 -4.48 3.42
CA PHE A 714 14.93 -3.81 2.13
C PHE A 714 15.49 -2.41 2.36
N ILE A 715 16.43 -1.99 1.51
CA ILE A 715 17.06 -0.66 1.59
C ILE A 715 16.54 0.20 0.45
N PHE A 716 15.98 1.35 0.80
CA PHE A 716 15.50 2.37 -0.12
C PHE A 716 16.52 3.50 -0.23
N GLU A 717 16.64 4.07 -1.42
CA GLU A 717 17.48 5.24 -1.69
C GLU A 717 16.69 6.32 -2.44
N SER A 718 17.21 7.56 -2.41
CA SER A 718 16.69 8.66 -3.23
C SER A 718 16.59 8.27 -4.70
N LEU A 719 15.60 8.82 -5.41
CA LEU A 719 15.62 8.83 -6.86
C LEU A 719 16.84 9.63 -7.33
N VAL A 720 17.78 8.98 -8.04
CA VAL A 720 19.03 9.60 -8.53
C VAL A 720 18.99 9.78 -10.04
N ARG A 721 19.14 11.01 -10.54
CA ARG A 721 19.55 11.24 -11.94
C ARG A 721 21.02 10.85 -12.07
N LYS A 722 21.34 9.89 -12.95
CA LYS A 722 22.73 9.45 -13.22
C LYS A 722 23.61 10.67 -13.48
N ILE A 723 24.54 10.97 -12.57
CA ILE A 723 25.59 11.97 -12.80
C ILE A 723 26.53 11.38 -13.86
N ARG A 724 26.59 12.00 -15.02
CA ARG A 724 27.52 11.65 -16.09
C ARG A 724 28.90 12.17 -15.69
N ILE A 725 29.73 11.32 -15.07
CA ILE A 725 31.14 11.64 -14.87
C ILE A 725 31.79 11.54 -16.25
N SER A 726 32.29 12.66 -16.79
CA SER A 726 32.96 12.68 -18.10
C SER A 726 34.24 11.83 -18.05
N GLU A 727 34.32 10.81 -18.90
CA GLU A 727 35.41 9.81 -19.01
C GLU A 727 36.71 10.36 -19.64
N ASN A 728 37.20 11.54 -19.24
CA ASN A 728 38.43 12.11 -19.80
C ASN A 728 39.59 12.21 -18.80
N SER A 729 39.73 11.26 -17.87
CA SER A 729 40.95 11.15 -17.07
C SER A 729 41.61 9.77 -17.22
N PRO A 730 42.76 9.67 -17.92
CA PRO A 730 43.54 8.43 -18.08
C PRO A 730 43.94 7.78 -16.75
N ALA A 731 43.96 8.53 -15.65
CA ALA A 731 44.32 8.04 -14.32
C ALA A 731 43.30 7.06 -13.72
N PHE A 732 42.05 7.06 -14.19
CA PHE A 732 40.99 6.21 -13.63
C PHE A 732 41.00 4.78 -14.19
N VAL A 733 41.32 4.63 -15.49
CA VAL A 733 41.40 3.32 -16.15
C VAL A 733 42.52 2.46 -15.56
N GLN A 734 43.60 3.08 -15.11
CA GLN A 734 44.74 2.38 -14.51
C GLN A 734 44.47 1.91 -13.07
N ASN A 735 43.65 2.65 -12.31
CA ASN A 735 43.22 2.24 -10.96
C ASN A 735 42.14 1.14 -10.99
N LEU A 736 41.29 1.11 -12.03
CA LEU A 736 40.31 0.03 -12.19
C LEU A 736 40.99 -1.31 -12.56
N ALA A 737 42.02 -1.27 -13.40
CA ALA A 737 42.80 -2.44 -13.78
C ALA A 737 43.57 -3.04 -12.59
N ASN A 738 44.13 -2.20 -11.71
CA ASN A 738 44.79 -2.66 -10.48
C ASN A 738 43.82 -3.20 -9.41
N SER A 739 42.55 -2.78 -9.44
CA SER A 739 41.53 -3.28 -8.51
C SER A 739 40.94 -4.62 -8.97
N LEU A 740 40.87 -4.86 -10.29
CA LEU A 740 40.42 -6.12 -10.88
C LEU A 740 41.46 -7.25 -10.76
N SER A 741 42.76 -6.94 -10.74
CA SER A 741 43.82 -7.93 -10.53
C SER A 741 43.88 -8.45 -9.09
N LEU A 742 43.45 -7.67 -8.11
CA LEU A 742 43.34 -8.08 -6.71
C LEU A 742 42.11 -8.96 -6.42
N TRP A 743 41.06 -8.87 -7.25
CA TRP A 743 39.85 -9.69 -7.14
C TRP A 743 39.97 -11.07 -7.82
N LEU A 744 41.02 -11.29 -8.62
CA LEU A 744 41.32 -12.57 -9.28
C LEU A 744 42.37 -13.41 -8.53
N LEU A 745 42.90 -12.90 -7.41
CA LEU A 745 43.89 -13.57 -6.56
C LEU A 745 43.37 -13.94 -5.15
N TYR A 746 42.08 -13.73 -4.88
CA TYR A 746 41.31 -14.23 -3.73
C TYR A 746 40.10 -15.02 -4.24
#